data_AF-H2TKK6-F1
#
_entry.id   AF-H2TKK6-F1
#
_cell.length_a   1.000
_cell.length_b   1.000
_cell.length_c   1.000
_cell.angle_alpha   90.00
_cell.angle_beta   90.00
_cell.angle_gamma   90.00
#
_symmetry.space_group_name_H-M   'P 1'
#
loop_
_entity.id
_entity.type
_entity.pdbx_description
1 polymer ?
#
loop_
_entity_poly.entity_id
_entity_poly.type
_entity_poly.pdbx_seq_one_letter_code
_entity_poly.pdbx_strand_id
1 'polypeptide(L)'
;MKPSLRAPVLGSVTSLKLNHWLLERKNVHISGPPPPPPPLNWAFKTRSIPLAQCYVSWEPSLKPSWSQSSRTFGGGSSPSERRHLSHPIARPPRVPAAFESREMSGAKKLCTNLERSTNVVYQAHHVSRSKRGQIVGTRGGFRGCTIWLTGLSGAGKTTISFALEEYLVTHAIPCYSLDGDNVRHGLNKNLGFSAEDREENIRRIAEVAKLFADAGLVCITSFISPFSKDREEARKIHASAGLPFFEVFIHAPLEVCEKRDVKGLYKKARAGEIKGFTGIDSNYESPDRPDLVLKTGELTVDECLQQVLELLRENDILPTGIMEEINELFVAENKLSAAVAEASTLPTISITKLDLQWVQVLAEGWASPLKGFMRERELLQVLHFGNLLDGGTINLTVPIVLPVSTETKQKLEGCEAVTLEYQGSRVAILRNMEFYANRIEERCARQWGTTCPQHPYIKMVMEGGDWLVGGDLEVLERIKWNDGLDQFRFTPQELKQKFKDMKADAVFAFQLRNPIHNGHALLMQDTKRRLLERGYKNPVLLLHPLGGWTKDDDVPLDWRMKQHAAVLEEGVLDPDNTIVAIFPSPMMYAGPTEVQWHCRARMIAGANFYIVGRDPAGMPHPETKKDLYDPTHGSKVLTMAPGLTSVEIIPFRVAAYNKVKSAMDFYDPERHSEFEFISGTKMRNMARNEENPPDGFMAPKAWSVLVEYYSSQKDK
;
A
#
# COMPACT_ATOMS: atom_id res chain seq x y z
N MET A 1 -38.81 -3.16 68.95
CA MET A 1 -40.16 -3.09 68.35
C MET A 1 -40.03 -3.10 66.83
N LYS A 2 -40.83 -3.91 66.13
CA LYS A 2 -41.28 -3.73 64.71
C LYS A 2 -42.67 -3.05 64.73
N PRO A 3 -43.38 -2.70 63.62
CA PRO A 3 -43.10 -2.80 62.17
C PRO A 3 -42.94 -1.38 61.55
N SER A 4 -43.28 -0.99 60.30
CA SER A 4 -43.81 -1.57 59.03
C SER A 4 -43.21 -0.76 57.85
N LEU A 5 -43.04 -1.21 56.60
CA LEU A 5 -43.89 -1.91 55.58
C LEU A 5 -45.00 -1.08 54.90
N ARG A 6 -44.77 -0.68 53.64
CA ARG A 6 -45.76 -0.59 52.54
C ARG A 6 -45.08 -0.59 51.15
N ALA A 7 -45.62 -1.35 50.21
CA ALA A 7 -45.42 -1.27 48.75
C ALA A 7 -46.80 -1.01 48.10
N PRO A 8 -46.90 -0.53 46.83
CA PRO A 8 -47.15 -1.46 45.69
C PRO A 8 -46.57 -0.97 44.32
N VAL A 9 -46.04 -1.82 43.40
CA VAL A 9 -46.66 -2.64 42.31
C VAL A 9 -46.54 -2.06 40.87
N LEU A 10 -45.81 -2.81 40.01
CA LEU A 10 -45.91 -3.08 38.55
C LEU A 10 -46.43 -2.04 37.51
N GLY A 11 -45.68 -1.92 36.39
CA GLY A 11 -46.11 -1.31 35.12
C GLY A 11 -45.09 -1.50 33.98
N SER A 12 -45.48 -2.17 32.89
CA SER A 12 -44.65 -2.74 31.81
C SER A 12 -44.05 -1.81 30.73
N VAL A 13 -42.88 -2.17 30.19
CA VAL A 13 -42.51 -2.32 28.73
C VAL A 13 -43.05 -1.26 27.74
N THR A 14 -42.25 -0.53 26.92
CA THR A 14 -41.64 -1.01 25.64
C THR A 14 -40.63 -0.02 25.00
N SER A 15 -39.63 -0.57 24.29
CA SER A 15 -38.88 -0.07 23.11
C SER A 15 -38.39 1.39 22.96
N LEU A 16 -37.08 1.50 22.67
CA LEU A 16 -36.46 2.66 22.00
C LEU A 16 -37.08 2.95 20.62
N LYS A 17 -37.12 4.23 20.22
CA LYS A 17 -37.40 4.64 18.83
C LYS A 17 -36.12 4.99 18.08
N LEU A 18 -35.92 4.35 16.92
CA LEU A 18 -35.03 4.85 15.87
C LEU A 18 -35.59 6.17 15.30
N ASN A 19 -34.72 7.15 15.06
CA ASN A 19 -35.05 8.31 14.24
C ASN A 19 -34.74 8.00 12.77
N HIS A 20 -35.78 7.72 11.99
CA HIS A 20 -35.72 7.58 10.54
C HIS A 20 -36.38 8.82 9.92
N TRP A 21 -35.61 9.72 9.31
CA TRP A 21 -36.19 10.86 8.58
C TRP A 21 -36.62 10.41 7.18
N LEU A 22 -37.94 10.30 7.00
CA LEU A 22 -38.59 10.01 5.73
C LEU A 22 -39.12 11.31 5.10
N LEU A 23 -38.83 11.51 3.82
CA LEU A 23 -39.37 12.62 3.02
C LEU A 23 -40.86 12.41 2.74
N GLU A 24 -41.72 13.34 3.20
CA GLU A 24 -43.14 13.34 2.83
C GLU A 24 -43.34 13.72 1.36
N ARG A 25 -44.11 12.90 0.63
CA ARG A 25 -44.69 13.28 -0.66
C ARG A 25 -46.02 14.01 -0.42
N LYS A 26 -46.17 15.22 -0.97
CA LYS A 26 -47.50 15.81 -1.22
C LYS A 26 -47.77 15.84 -2.72
N ASN A 27 -48.82 15.14 -3.14
CA ASN A 27 -49.33 15.20 -4.51
C ASN A 27 -50.10 16.51 -4.71
N VAL A 28 -49.71 17.31 -5.68
CA VAL A 28 -50.58 18.29 -6.35
C VAL A 28 -50.35 18.15 -7.85
N HIS A 29 -51.38 17.73 -8.59
CA HIS A 29 -51.42 17.88 -10.04
C HIS A 29 -51.99 19.25 -10.38
N ILE A 30 -51.40 19.95 -11.37
CA ILE A 30 -52.09 20.62 -12.50
C ILE A 30 -51.05 21.27 -13.45
N SER A 31 -51.21 20.99 -14.75
CA SER A 31 -50.75 21.68 -15.98
C SER A 31 -49.33 22.29 -16.13
N GLY A 32 -48.58 21.75 -17.11
CA GLY A 32 -47.84 22.54 -18.12
C GLY A 32 -46.38 22.97 -17.82
N PRO A 33 -45.45 22.86 -18.80
CA PRO A 33 -44.09 23.40 -18.65
C PRO A 33 -44.02 24.92 -18.98
N PRO A 34 -43.25 25.71 -18.22
CA PRO A 34 -43.04 27.14 -18.49
C PRO A 34 -41.95 27.40 -19.55
N PRO A 35 -41.93 28.59 -20.20
CA PRO A 35 -40.96 28.96 -21.23
C PRO A 35 -39.58 29.36 -20.67
N PRO A 36 -38.50 29.31 -21.48
CA PRO A 36 -37.16 29.70 -21.06
C PRO A 36 -36.96 31.23 -20.93
N PRO A 37 -36.10 31.70 -20.00
CA PRO A 37 -35.82 33.12 -19.81
C PRO A 37 -34.82 33.71 -20.83
N PRO A 38 -34.78 35.04 -21.01
CA PRO A 38 -33.97 35.72 -22.02
C PRO A 38 -32.49 35.93 -21.60
N PRO A 39 -31.57 36.18 -22.56
CA PRO A 39 -30.16 36.40 -22.27
C PRO A 39 -29.87 37.84 -21.82
N LEU A 40 -28.93 37.99 -20.87
CA LEU A 40 -28.45 39.29 -20.39
C LEU A 40 -26.92 39.35 -20.43
N ASN A 41 -26.40 40.15 -21.38
CA ASN A 41 -24.98 40.45 -21.54
C ASN A 41 -24.53 41.55 -20.56
N TRP A 42 -23.58 41.28 -19.67
CA TRP A 42 -22.64 42.31 -19.16
C TRP A 42 -21.22 41.73 -19.12
N ALA A 43 -20.24 42.53 -19.55
CA ALA A 43 -18.93 42.04 -19.98
C ALA A 43 -17.83 42.18 -18.91
N PHE A 44 -16.86 41.25 -18.94
CA PHE A 44 -15.52 41.48 -18.41
C PHE A 44 -14.48 41.39 -19.54
N LYS A 45 -13.57 42.38 -19.57
CA LYS A 45 -12.51 42.46 -20.58
C LYS A 45 -11.36 41.51 -20.24
N THR A 46 -11.08 40.55 -21.12
CA THR A 46 -9.74 39.95 -21.26
C THR A 46 -9.15 40.39 -22.60
N ARG A 47 -7.89 40.86 -22.59
CA ARG A 47 -7.14 41.13 -23.83
C ARG A 47 -6.56 39.81 -24.34
N SER A 48 -6.79 39.51 -25.62
CA SER A 48 -6.29 38.31 -26.30
C SER A 48 -5.36 38.68 -27.45
N ILE A 49 -4.17 38.09 -27.48
CA ILE A 49 -3.21 38.06 -28.61
C ILE A 49 -2.60 36.63 -28.58
N PRO A 50 -2.42 35.94 -29.73
CA PRO A 50 -3.13 34.67 -29.90
C PRO A 50 -2.26 33.40 -29.96
N LEU A 51 -2.90 32.26 -29.72
CA LEU A 51 -2.42 30.92 -30.08
C LEU A 51 -2.70 30.63 -31.57
N ALA A 52 -1.70 30.13 -32.29
CA ALA A 52 -1.86 29.66 -33.66
C ALA A 52 -2.42 28.23 -33.68
N GLN A 53 -3.49 28.02 -34.47
CA GLN A 53 -3.95 26.69 -34.88
C GLN A 53 -3.52 26.43 -36.32
N CYS A 54 -2.97 25.23 -36.58
CA CYS A 54 -2.95 24.65 -37.92
C CYS A 54 -3.66 23.30 -37.89
N TYR A 55 -4.87 23.27 -38.45
CA TYR A 55 -5.51 22.03 -38.88
C TYR A 55 -4.80 21.50 -40.13
N VAL A 56 -4.74 20.16 -40.28
CA VAL A 56 -4.54 19.52 -41.59
C VAL A 56 -5.61 18.46 -41.78
N SER A 57 -6.41 18.63 -42.83
CA SER A 57 -7.46 17.70 -43.27
C SER A 57 -6.89 16.64 -44.21
N TRP A 58 -7.60 15.51 -44.31
CA TRP A 58 -7.32 14.41 -45.24
C TRP A 58 -8.24 14.49 -46.46
N GLU A 59 -7.71 14.36 -47.69
CA GLU A 59 -8.35 13.71 -48.85
C GLU A 59 -7.31 13.44 -49.99
N PRO A 60 -7.59 12.59 -51.01
CA PRO A 60 -6.56 11.80 -51.73
C PRO A 60 -6.31 12.13 -53.23
N SER A 61 -5.43 11.30 -53.86
CA SER A 61 -5.04 11.19 -55.31
C SER A 61 -3.77 11.98 -55.72
N LEU A 62 -2.89 11.59 -56.68
CA LEU A 62 -2.93 10.70 -57.87
C LEU A 62 -1.61 9.88 -58.12
N LYS A 63 -1.67 8.94 -59.09
CA LYS A 63 -0.56 8.17 -59.75
C LYS A 63 0.08 9.00 -60.93
N PRO A 64 1.17 8.63 -61.68
CA PRO A 64 1.52 7.26 -62.15
C PRO A 64 3.00 6.84 -62.46
N SER A 65 3.16 5.52 -62.70
CA SER A 65 4.08 4.77 -63.64
C SER A 65 5.54 5.16 -63.92
N TRP A 66 6.43 4.15 -64.00
CA TRP A 66 7.33 3.87 -65.16
C TRP A 66 7.82 2.38 -65.14
N SER A 67 8.61 1.95 -66.13
CA SER A 67 8.56 0.61 -66.74
C SER A 67 9.74 -0.36 -66.49
N GLN A 68 9.55 -1.61 -66.93
CA GLN A 68 10.61 -2.63 -67.06
C GLN A 68 11.75 -2.20 -68.00
N SER A 69 12.98 -2.65 -67.72
CA SER A 69 13.85 -3.31 -68.71
C SER A 69 14.99 -4.06 -68.03
N SER A 70 15.56 -5.05 -68.73
CA SER A 70 16.58 -5.99 -68.22
C SER A 70 17.99 -5.68 -68.73
N ARG A 71 19.02 -6.08 -67.96
CA ARG A 71 20.36 -6.45 -68.46
C ARG A 71 21.18 -7.20 -67.40
N THR A 72 22.35 -7.69 -67.79
CA THR A 72 22.88 -9.00 -67.38
C THR A 72 24.35 -9.03 -66.92
N PHE A 73 24.64 -9.97 -66.02
CA PHE A 73 25.88 -10.77 -65.85
C PHE A 73 27.20 -10.16 -65.31
N GLY A 74 27.88 -10.99 -64.48
CA GLY A 74 29.27 -10.86 -63.98
C GLY A 74 29.34 -10.51 -62.48
N GLY A 75 29.95 -11.27 -61.57
CA GLY A 75 30.66 -12.56 -61.65
C GLY A 75 31.99 -12.53 -60.88
N GLY A 76 32.09 -13.17 -59.70
CA GLY A 76 33.35 -13.23 -58.93
C GLY A 76 33.29 -13.70 -57.46
N SER A 77 33.59 -14.98 -57.24
CA SER A 77 34.29 -15.61 -56.08
C SER A 77 34.04 -15.19 -54.60
N SER A 78 33.78 -16.20 -53.77
CA SER A 78 33.70 -16.26 -52.29
C SER A 78 35.08 -16.57 -51.63
N PRO A 79 35.21 -16.95 -50.32
CA PRO A 79 34.27 -16.94 -49.18
C PRO A 79 34.84 -16.37 -47.84
N SER A 80 33.95 -16.10 -46.86
CA SER A 80 34.27 -16.28 -45.42
C SER A 80 33.00 -16.62 -44.62
N GLU A 81 33.14 -17.51 -43.62
CA GLU A 81 32.01 -18.18 -42.98
C GLU A 81 31.31 -17.36 -41.87
N ARG A 82 29.98 -17.53 -41.75
CA ARG A 82 29.37 -17.80 -40.44
C ARG A 82 28.04 -18.55 -40.59
N ARG A 83 27.87 -19.63 -39.82
CA ARG A 83 26.75 -20.57 -39.93
C ARG A 83 25.68 -20.22 -38.89
N HIS A 84 24.42 -20.11 -39.30
CA HIS A 84 23.28 -20.27 -38.40
C HIS A 84 22.71 -21.67 -38.58
N LEU A 85 22.70 -22.47 -37.51
CA LEU A 85 22.02 -23.76 -37.45
C LEU A 85 20.68 -23.59 -36.73
N SER A 86 19.60 -23.90 -37.45
CA SER A 86 18.27 -24.08 -36.89
C SER A 86 18.13 -25.47 -36.27
N HIS A 87 17.29 -25.60 -35.24
CA HIS A 87 16.85 -26.89 -34.70
C HIS A 87 15.31 -26.96 -34.67
N PRO A 88 14.71 -28.16 -34.85
CA PRO A 88 13.31 -28.28 -35.24
C PRO A 88 12.36 -28.57 -34.07
N ILE A 89 11.12 -28.07 -34.17
CA ILE A 89 10.04 -28.38 -33.23
C ILE A 89 9.30 -29.66 -33.68
N ALA A 90 9.19 -30.63 -32.79
CA ALA A 90 8.53 -31.91 -33.05
C ALA A 90 6.99 -31.80 -33.04
N ARG A 91 6.31 -32.64 -33.84
CA ARG A 91 4.84 -32.78 -33.86
C ARG A 91 4.38 -33.90 -32.93
N PRO A 92 3.19 -33.80 -32.29
CA PRO A 92 2.60 -34.91 -31.55
C PRO A 92 2.06 -36.01 -32.49
N PRO A 93 1.98 -37.28 -32.03
CA PRO A 93 1.56 -38.41 -32.86
C PRO A 93 0.04 -38.44 -33.11
N ARG A 94 -0.35 -39.05 -34.24
CA ARG A 94 -1.75 -39.35 -34.59
C ARG A 94 -2.20 -40.68 -33.98
N VAL A 95 -3.43 -40.74 -33.50
CA VAL A 95 -4.12 -41.99 -33.14
C VAL A 95 -4.95 -42.45 -34.35
N PRO A 96 -4.87 -43.73 -34.79
CA PRO A 96 -5.74 -44.28 -35.84
C PRO A 96 -7.08 -44.77 -35.27
N ALA A 97 -8.11 -44.87 -36.11
CA ALA A 97 -9.46 -45.26 -35.73
C ALA A 97 -10.00 -46.47 -36.52
N ALA A 98 -10.97 -47.16 -35.90
CA ALA A 98 -11.80 -48.27 -36.41
C ALA A 98 -11.08 -49.63 -36.62
N PHE A 99 -11.66 -50.78 -36.26
CA PHE A 99 -12.95 -51.30 -36.73
C PHE A 99 -13.63 -52.33 -35.77
N GLU A 100 -14.97 -52.26 -35.73
CA GLU A 100 -15.99 -53.33 -35.56
C GLU A 100 -16.03 -54.34 -34.38
N SER A 101 -17.24 -54.88 -34.22
CA SER A 101 -17.79 -55.58 -33.06
C SER A 101 -18.18 -57.04 -33.37
N ARG A 102 -18.27 -57.88 -32.32
CA ARG A 102 -19.20 -59.02 -32.25
C ARG A 102 -19.60 -59.29 -30.80
N GLU A 103 -20.85 -59.69 -30.60
CA GLU A 103 -21.53 -59.80 -29.30
C GLU A 103 -21.22 -61.10 -28.54
N MET A 104 -21.48 -61.12 -27.22
CA MET A 104 -22.41 -62.10 -26.60
C MET A 104 -22.73 -61.74 -25.13
N SER A 105 -24.04 -61.53 -24.89
CA SER A 105 -24.84 -61.54 -23.64
C SER A 105 -24.20 -61.65 -22.23
N GLY A 106 -24.73 -60.84 -21.30
CA GLY A 106 -25.18 -61.39 -20.00
C GLY A 106 -24.94 -60.57 -18.72
N ALA A 107 -25.89 -59.70 -18.35
CA ALA A 107 -26.41 -59.41 -16.98
C ALA A 107 -26.81 -57.93 -16.80
N LYS A 108 -28.09 -57.70 -16.45
CA LYS A 108 -28.62 -56.36 -16.20
C LYS A 108 -28.16 -55.82 -14.83
N LYS A 109 -27.56 -54.64 -14.79
CA LYS A 109 -27.68 -53.70 -13.66
C LYS A 109 -28.45 -52.48 -14.15
N LEU A 110 -29.52 -52.11 -13.43
CA LEU A 110 -30.26 -50.87 -13.68
C LEU A 110 -29.40 -49.69 -13.26
N CYS A 111 -28.74 -49.04 -14.21
CA CYS A 111 -28.40 -47.63 -14.08
C CYS A 111 -29.53 -46.82 -14.72
N THR A 112 -30.24 -46.02 -13.93
CA THR A 112 -31.16 -45.02 -14.45
C THR A 112 -30.36 -43.98 -15.23
N ASN A 113 -30.59 -43.88 -16.54
CA ASN A 113 -29.91 -42.93 -17.40
C ASN A 113 -30.18 -41.49 -16.93
N LEU A 114 -29.12 -40.75 -16.60
CA LEU A 114 -29.11 -39.31 -16.76
C LEU A 114 -29.07 -39.02 -18.25
N GLU A 115 -30.22 -38.69 -18.84
CA GLU A 115 -30.32 -38.27 -20.24
C GLU A 115 -29.48 -37.00 -20.46
N ARG A 116 -28.28 -37.17 -21.01
CA ARG A 116 -27.44 -36.03 -21.43
C ARG A 116 -28.07 -35.40 -22.66
N SER A 117 -28.37 -34.11 -22.60
CA SER A 117 -28.89 -33.33 -23.73
C SER A 117 -27.99 -33.47 -24.96
N THR A 118 -28.40 -34.28 -25.94
CA THR A 118 -27.61 -34.64 -27.13
C THR A 118 -27.38 -33.47 -28.10
N ASN A 119 -28.11 -32.37 -27.93
CA ASN A 119 -28.17 -31.24 -28.86
C ASN A 119 -27.40 -29.99 -28.35
N VAL A 120 -26.49 -30.14 -27.39
CA VAL A 120 -25.70 -29.03 -26.83
C VAL A 120 -24.25 -29.11 -27.33
N VAL A 121 -23.81 -28.07 -28.04
CA VAL A 121 -22.42 -27.94 -28.53
C VAL A 121 -21.70 -26.86 -27.73
N TYR A 122 -20.50 -27.15 -27.24
CA TYR A 122 -19.67 -26.17 -26.54
C TYR A 122 -19.23 -25.05 -27.49
N GLN A 123 -19.53 -23.79 -27.13
CA GLN A 123 -19.05 -22.62 -27.85
C GLN A 123 -17.83 -22.03 -27.14
N ALA A 124 -16.68 -22.05 -27.81
CA ALA A 124 -15.46 -21.44 -27.29
C ALA A 124 -15.53 -19.91 -27.38
N HIS A 125 -15.07 -19.21 -26.33
CA HIS A 125 -15.02 -17.76 -26.31
C HIS A 125 -14.04 -17.19 -27.36
N HIS A 126 -14.48 -16.19 -28.14
CA HIS A 126 -13.63 -15.50 -29.11
C HIS A 126 -12.49 -14.66 -28.47
N VAL A 127 -12.66 -14.25 -27.20
CA VAL A 127 -11.65 -13.50 -26.45
C VAL A 127 -10.97 -14.42 -25.44
N SER A 128 -9.66 -14.64 -25.62
CA SER A 128 -8.88 -15.51 -24.74
C SER A 128 -8.76 -14.97 -23.31
N ARG A 129 -8.56 -15.88 -22.35
CA ARG A 129 -8.27 -15.55 -20.94
C ARG A 129 -7.18 -14.50 -20.79
N SER A 130 -6.08 -14.63 -21.53
CA SER A 130 -4.99 -13.64 -21.54
C SER A 130 -5.49 -12.23 -21.92
N LYS A 131 -6.26 -12.09 -23.01
CA LYS A 131 -6.83 -10.78 -23.43
C LYS A 131 -7.82 -10.22 -22.41
N ARG A 132 -8.67 -11.07 -21.81
CA ARG A 132 -9.60 -10.64 -20.75
C ARG A 132 -8.85 -10.22 -19.48
N GLY A 133 -7.81 -10.94 -19.10
CA GLY A 133 -6.94 -10.61 -17.97
C GLY A 133 -6.22 -9.26 -18.11
N GLN A 134 -5.96 -8.77 -19.34
CA GLN A 134 -5.39 -7.42 -19.53
C GLN A 134 -6.37 -6.27 -19.21
N ILE A 135 -7.67 -6.54 -19.08
CA ILE A 135 -8.71 -5.52 -18.80
C ILE A 135 -9.49 -5.76 -17.50
N VAL A 136 -9.27 -6.88 -16.82
CA VAL A 136 -9.92 -7.22 -15.54
C VAL A 136 -9.05 -6.69 -14.40
N GLY A 137 -9.35 -5.46 -13.97
CA GLY A 137 -8.56 -4.71 -12.98
C GLY A 137 -7.48 -3.85 -13.63
N THR A 138 -6.62 -3.25 -12.80
CA THR A 138 -5.52 -2.38 -13.26
C THR A 138 -4.18 -3.10 -13.42
N ARG A 139 -4.05 -4.30 -12.84
CA ARG A 139 -2.84 -5.13 -12.92
C ARG A 139 -2.95 -6.11 -14.09
N GLY A 140 -2.11 -5.97 -15.10
CA GLY A 140 -2.10 -6.85 -16.27
C GLY A 140 -1.90 -8.33 -15.93
N GLY A 141 -2.25 -9.21 -16.86
CA GLY A 141 -2.18 -10.67 -16.71
C GLY A 141 -3.47 -11.33 -16.19
N PHE A 142 -3.70 -12.57 -16.61
CA PHE A 142 -4.86 -13.36 -16.16
C PHE A 142 -4.55 -14.07 -14.84
N ARG A 143 -5.37 -13.84 -13.81
CA ARG A 143 -5.23 -14.41 -12.45
C ARG A 143 -6.51 -15.07 -11.92
N GLY A 144 -7.39 -15.48 -12.84
CA GLY A 144 -8.68 -16.05 -12.47
C GLY A 144 -8.56 -17.43 -11.84
N CYS A 145 -9.01 -17.57 -10.59
CA CYS A 145 -8.87 -18.77 -9.78
C CYS A 145 -10.01 -18.90 -8.76
N THR A 146 -10.10 -20.05 -8.09
CA THR A 146 -11.06 -20.29 -7.00
C THR A 146 -10.36 -20.63 -5.69
N ILE A 147 -10.73 -19.94 -4.62
CA ILE A 147 -10.27 -20.15 -3.24
C ILE A 147 -11.42 -20.78 -2.45
N TRP A 148 -11.33 -22.08 -2.23
CA TRP A 148 -12.40 -22.89 -1.66
C TRP A 148 -12.23 -23.05 -0.15
N LEU A 149 -12.88 -22.19 0.63
CA LEU A 149 -12.87 -22.26 2.09
C LEU A 149 -13.84 -23.35 2.57
N THR A 150 -13.33 -24.39 3.20
CA THR A 150 -14.11 -25.50 3.79
C THR A 150 -13.88 -25.58 5.31
N GLY A 151 -14.87 -26.11 6.06
CA GLY A 151 -14.75 -26.25 7.52
C GLY A 151 -16.10 -26.24 8.25
N LEU A 152 -16.08 -26.49 9.56
CA LEU A 152 -17.29 -26.48 10.41
C LEU A 152 -18.00 -25.11 10.43
N SER A 153 -19.27 -25.10 10.86
CA SER A 153 -19.97 -23.84 11.17
C SER A 153 -19.22 -23.09 12.28
N GLY A 154 -19.17 -21.75 12.24
CA GLY A 154 -18.42 -20.96 13.23
C GLY A 154 -16.88 -21.11 13.21
N ALA A 155 -16.31 -21.91 12.30
CA ALA A 155 -14.86 -22.11 12.21
C ALA A 155 -14.10 -20.85 11.80
N GLY A 156 -14.70 -19.98 10.96
CA GLY A 156 -14.10 -18.69 10.55
C GLY A 156 -14.16 -18.36 9.06
N LYS A 157 -14.68 -19.25 8.20
CA LYS A 157 -14.73 -19.08 6.73
C LYS A 157 -15.16 -17.69 6.26
N THR A 158 -16.33 -17.22 6.71
CA THR A 158 -16.88 -15.91 6.32
C THR A 158 -15.96 -14.76 6.76
N THR A 159 -15.35 -14.83 7.95
CA THR A 159 -14.38 -13.84 8.44
C THR A 159 -13.13 -13.77 7.57
N ILE A 160 -12.53 -14.93 7.25
CA ILE A 160 -11.36 -14.99 6.36
C ILE A 160 -11.72 -14.56 4.94
N SER A 161 -12.91 -14.92 4.45
CA SER A 161 -13.39 -14.50 3.13
C SER A 161 -13.51 -12.99 3.00
N PHE A 162 -14.04 -12.29 4.00
CA PHE A 162 -14.19 -10.83 3.94
C PHE A 162 -12.84 -10.11 4.09
N ALA A 163 -11.96 -10.57 4.99
CA ALA A 163 -10.62 -10.00 5.12
C ALA A 163 -9.79 -10.17 3.83
N LEU A 164 -9.94 -11.32 3.15
CA LEU A 164 -9.30 -11.59 1.87
C LEU A 164 -9.91 -10.77 0.71
N GLU A 165 -11.24 -10.63 0.67
CA GLU A 165 -11.93 -9.79 -0.31
C GLU A 165 -11.52 -8.31 -0.16
N GLU A 166 -11.49 -7.80 1.06
CA GLU A 166 -11.00 -6.45 1.39
C GLU A 166 -9.54 -6.24 0.94
N TYR A 167 -8.65 -7.19 1.27
CA TYR A 167 -7.26 -7.13 0.83
C TYR A 167 -7.13 -7.10 -0.70
N LEU A 168 -7.79 -8.03 -1.41
CA LEU A 168 -7.70 -8.12 -2.87
C LEU A 168 -8.24 -6.87 -3.56
N VAL A 169 -9.39 -6.35 -3.11
CA VAL A 169 -9.98 -5.10 -3.62
C VAL A 169 -9.04 -3.92 -3.38
N THR A 170 -8.45 -3.81 -2.19
CA THR A 170 -7.50 -2.74 -1.83
C THR A 170 -6.25 -2.76 -2.72
N HIS A 171 -5.80 -3.95 -3.10
CA HIS A 171 -4.66 -4.14 -4.02
C HIS A 171 -5.04 -4.14 -5.51
N ALA A 172 -6.27 -3.71 -5.84
CA ALA A 172 -6.83 -3.61 -7.18
C ALA A 172 -6.89 -4.95 -7.96
N ILE A 173 -7.10 -6.06 -7.25
CA ILE A 173 -7.45 -7.35 -7.82
C ILE A 173 -8.97 -7.55 -7.73
N PRO A 174 -9.67 -7.64 -8.87
CA PRO A 174 -11.08 -8.02 -8.89
C PRO A 174 -11.30 -9.43 -8.31
N CYS A 175 -12.13 -9.51 -7.28
CA CYS A 175 -12.54 -10.73 -6.62
C CYS A 175 -14.04 -10.71 -6.34
N TYR A 176 -14.61 -11.85 -5.94
CA TYR A 176 -16.01 -11.95 -5.53
C TYR A 176 -16.24 -13.11 -4.56
N SER A 177 -16.84 -12.85 -3.40
CA SER A 177 -17.21 -13.89 -2.44
C SER A 177 -18.59 -14.51 -2.72
N LEU A 178 -18.60 -15.84 -2.82
CA LEU A 178 -19.79 -16.69 -2.75
C LEU A 178 -19.92 -17.23 -1.32
N ASP A 179 -20.82 -16.68 -0.51
CA ASP A 179 -21.15 -17.23 0.81
C ASP A 179 -22.45 -18.07 0.77
N GLY A 180 -22.48 -19.12 1.59
CA GLY A 180 -23.61 -20.05 1.69
C GLY A 180 -24.94 -19.45 2.09
N ASP A 181 -24.97 -18.35 2.84
CA ASP A 181 -26.22 -17.64 3.12
C ASP A 181 -26.73 -16.94 1.84
N ASN A 182 -25.86 -16.19 1.17
CA ASN A 182 -26.20 -15.35 0.01
C ASN A 182 -26.73 -16.18 -1.17
N VAL A 183 -26.03 -17.27 -1.54
CA VAL A 183 -26.43 -18.06 -2.71
C VAL A 183 -27.72 -18.86 -2.47
N ARG A 184 -28.04 -19.20 -1.21
CA ARG A 184 -29.31 -19.85 -0.82
C ARG A 184 -30.53 -18.93 -0.96
N HIS A 185 -30.36 -17.60 -0.95
CA HIS A 185 -31.46 -16.68 -1.28
C HIS A 185 -31.70 -16.53 -2.79
N GLY A 186 -30.72 -16.86 -3.63
CA GLY A 186 -30.75 -16.70 -5.08
C GLY A 186 -30.80 -18.03 -5.84
N LEU A 187 -29.64 -18.44 -6.39
CA LEU A 187 -29.49 -19.59 -7.28
C LEU A 187 -29.91 -20.93 -6.64
N ASN A 188 -29.69 -21.08 -5.34
CA ASN A 188 -29.93 -22.32 -4.62
C ASN A 188 -31.19 -22.28 -3.74
N LYS A 189 -32.09 -21.31 -3.95
CA LYS A 189 -33.33 -21.14 -3.17
C LYS A 189 -34.34 -22.30 -3.28
N ASN A 190 -34.17 -23.16 -4.27
CA ASN A 190 -34.99 -24.36 -4.48
C ASN A 190 -34.38 -25.63 -3.87
N LEU A 191 -33.22 -25.54 -3.19
CA LEU A 191 -32.55 -26.67 -2.56
C LEU A 191 -32.76 -26.61 -1.04
N GLY A 192 -33.21 -27.72 -0.46
CA GLY A 192 -33.38 -27.88 0.97
C GLY A 192 -32.08 -28.29 1.67
N PHE A 193 -32.16 -29.40 2.41
CA PHE A 193 -31.10 -29.89 3.28
C PHE A 193 -30.95 -31.42 3.25
N SER A 194 -31.53 -32.12 2.27
CA SER A 194 -31.26 -33.55 2.04
C SER A 194 -29.81 -33.78 1.59
N ALA A 195 -29.37 -35.03 1.44
CA ALA A 195 -28.03 -35.32 0.94
C ALA A 195 -27.87 -34.86 -0.52
N GLU A 196 -28.88 -35.13 -1.35
CA GLU A 196 -28.95 -34.80 -2.77
C GLU A 196 -28.99 -33.27 -2.98
N ASP A 197 -29.78 -32.56 -2.18
CA ASP A 197 -29.83 -31.09 -2.19
C ASP A 197 -28.48 -30.46 -1.76
N ARG A 198 -27.73 -31.11 -0.86
CA ARG A 198 -26.39 -30.66 -0.44
C ARG A 198 -25.36 -30.88 -1.54
N GLU A 199 -25.36 -32.06 -2.18
CA GLU A 199 -24.50 -32.39 -3.32
C GLU A 199 -24.76 -31.42 -4.49
N GLU A 200 -26.02 -31.24 -4.89
CA GLU A 200 -26.41 -30.30 -5.96
C GLU A 200 -26.10 -28.84 -5.58
N ASN A 201 -26.25 -28.46 -4.30
CA ASN A 201 -25.84 -27.14 -3.84
C ASN A 201 -24.34 -26.92 -4.08
N ILE A 202 -23.48 -27.85 -3.64
CA ILE A 202 -22.03 -27.72 -3.83
C ILE A 202 -21.65 -27.76 -5.31
N ARG A 203 -22.25 -28.65 -6.11
CA ARG A 203 -22.01 -28.73 -7.56
C ARG A 203 -22.35 -27.42 -8.29
N ARG A 204 -23.46 -26.76 -7.93
CA ARG A 204 -23.81 -25.43 -8.49
C ARG A 204 -22.79 -24.36 -8.10
N ILE A 205 -22.32 -24.34 -6.86
CA ILE A 205 -21.27 -23.41 -6.43
C ILE A 205 -19.98 -23.64 -7.22
N ALA A 206 -19.57 -24.90 -7.41
CA ALA A 206 -18.36 -25.23 -8.16
C ALA A 206 -18.40 -24.71 -9.62
N GLU A 207 -19.52 -24.90 -10.33
CA GLU A 207 -19.65 -24.38 -11.70
C GLU A 207 -19.72 -22.84 -11.73
N VAL A 208 -20.37 -22.18 -10.77
CA VAL A 208 -20.40 -20.71 -10.70
C VAL A 208 -19.02 -20.13 -10.35
N ALA A 209 -18.31 -20.73 -9.39
CA ALA A 209 -16.95 -20.34 -9.04
C ALA A 209 -16.01 -20.46 -10.24
N LYS A 210 -16.12 -21.55 -11.01
CA LYS A 210 -15.43 -21.74 -12.29
C LYS A 210 -15.78 -20.67 -13.32
N LEU A 211 -17.01 -20.17 -13.38
CA LEU A 211 -17.37 -19.07 -14.29
C LEU A 211 -16.71 -17.75 -13.86
N PHE A 212 -16.65 -17.44 -12.57
CA PHE A 212 -15.93 -16.26 -12.05
C PHE A 212 -14.42 -16.36 -12.28
N ALA A 213 -13.84 -17.54 -12.00
CA ALA A 213 -12.44 -17.84 -12.28
C ALA A 213 -12.15 -17.76 -13.80
N ASP A 214 -12.98 -18.36 -14.66
CA ASP A 214 -12.81 -18.23 -16.12
C ASP A 214 -12.88 -16.78 -16.57
N ALA A 215 -13.79 -15.97 -16.01
CA ALA A 215 -13.91 -14.54 -16.32
C ALA A 215 -12.65 -13.73 -15.97
N GLY A 216 -11.83 -14.20 -15.03
CA GLY A 216 -10.56 -13.59 -14.62
C GLY A 216 -10.54 -13.03 -13.21
N LEU A 217 -11.59 -13.27 -12.41
CA LEU A 217 -11.67 -12.83 -11.01
C LEU A 217 -11.12 -13.91 -10.07
N VAL A 218 -10.67 -13.48 -8.90
CA VAL A 218 -10.44 -14.40 -7.76
C VAL A 218 -11.80 -14.69 -7.12
N CYS A 219 -12.34 -15.89 -7.32
CA CYS A 219 -13.58 -16.31 -6.67
C CYS A 219 -13.28 -16.91 -5.31
N ILE A 220 -13.86 -16.36 -4.24
CA ILE A 220 -13.74 -16.90 -2.89
C ILE A 220 -15.03 -17.63 -2.56
N THR A 221 -14.99 -18.85 -2.03
CA THR A 221 -16.21 -19.58 -1.66
C THR A 221 -16.22 -19.94 -0.18
N SER A 222 -17.23 -19.50 0.56
CA SER A 222 -17.41 -19.71 2.00
C SER A 222 -18.55 -20.71 2.26
N PHE A 223 -18.25 -22.01 2.22
CA PHE A 223 -19.23 -23.10 2.37
C PHE A 223 -18.76 -24.16 3.37
N ILE A 224 -19.69 -24.87 4.01
CA ILE A 224 -19.29 -25.99 4.89
C ILE A 224 -18.66 -27.12 4.07
N SER A 225 -19.18 -27.42 2.87
CA SER A 225 -18.70 -28.47 1.95
C SER A 225 -18.20 -29.74 2.65
N PRO A 226 -19.06 -30.44 3.41
CA PRO A 226 -18.61 -31.39 4.43
C PRO A 226 -18.05 -32.70 3.87
N PHE A 227 -18.38 -33.07 2.63
CA PHE A 227 -17.97 -34.34 2.04
C PHE A 227 -16.79 -34.16 1.09
N SER A 228 -15.78 -35.02 1.20
CA SER A 228 -14.56 -34.98 0.40
C SER A 228 -14.84 -35.23 -1.08
N LYS A 229 -15.84 -36.07 -1.40
CA LYS A 229 -16.34 -36.32 -2.77
C LYS A 229 -16.73 -35.01 -3.48
N ASP A 230 -17.48 -34.14 -2.81
CA ASP A 230 -18.04 -32.93 -3.41
C ASP A 230 -16.94 -31.87 -3.65
N ARG A 231 -15.96 -31.78 -2.74
CA ARG A 231 -14.81 -30.87 -2.88
C ARG A 231 -13.86 -31.34 -3.97
N GLU A 232 -13.62 -32.64 -4.07
CA GLU A 232 -12.81 -33.23 -5.14
C GLU A 232 -13.49 -33.09 -6.52
N GLU A 233 -14.81 -33.19 -6.60
CA GLU A 233 -15.53 -32.89 -7.84
C GLU A 233 -15.44 -31.39 -8.21
N ALA A 234 -15.54 -30.49 -7.22
CA ALA A 234 -15.29 -29.07 -7.43
C ALA A 234 -13.86 -28.79 -7.96
N ARG A 235 -12.85 -29.47 -7.40
CA ARG A 235 -11.46 -29.41 -7.88
C ARG A 235 -11.32 -29.89 -9.33
N LYS A 236 -11.93 -31.03 -9.69
CA LYS A 236 -11.95 -31.56 -11.08
C LYS A 236 -12.64 -30.63 -12.08
N ILE A 237 -13.73 -29.99 -11.67
CA ILE A 237 -14.45 -29.00 -12.49
C ILE A 237 -13.53 -27.84 -12.90
N HIS A 238 -12.65 -27.38 -12.01
CA HIS A 238 -11.67 -26.32 -12.30
C HIS A 238 -10.44 -26.84 -13.05
N ALA A 239 -9.89 -27.99 -12.65
CA ALA A 239 -8.73 -28.61 -13.29
C ALA A 239 -9.00 -28.97 -14.77
N SER A 240 -10.18 -29.52 -15.08
CA SER A 240 -10.60 -29.80 -16.47
C SER A 240 -10.76 -28.56 -17.33
N ALA A 241 -10.99 -27.39 -16.71
CA ALA A 241 -11.00 -26.09 -17.37
C ALA A 241 -9.61 -25.40 -17.38
N GLY A 242 -8.56 -26.00 -16.79
CA GLY A 242 -7.25 -25.36 -16.65
C GLY A 242 -7.29 -24.07 -15.83
N LEU A 243 -8.04 -24.07 -14.72
CA LEU A 243 -8.15 -22.96 -13.77
C LEU A 243 -7.59 -23.38 -12.39
N PRO A 244 -6.79 -22.54 -11.71
CA PRO A 244 -6.30 -22.84 -10.37
C PRO A 244 -7.44 -22.94 -9.35
N PHE A 245 -7.34 -23.92 -8.46
CA PHE A 245 -8.29 -24.20 -7.38
C PHE A 245 -7.51 -24.52 -6.11
N PHE A 246 -7.76 -23.74 -5.05
CA PHE A 246 -7.07 -23.83 -3.77
C PHE A 246 -8.06 -24.22 -2.67
N GLU A 247 -7.98 -25.44 -2.16
CA GLU A 247 -8.78 -25.90 -1.03
C GLU A 247 -8.13 -25.46 0.28
N VAL A 248 -8.75 -24.50 0.95
CA VAL A 248 -8.28 -23.94 2.22
C VAL A 248 -9.14 -24.49 3.35
N PHE A 249 -8.54 -25.35 4.17
CA PHE A 249 -9.22 -25.95 5.32
C PHE A 249 -9.19 -24.99 6.52
N ILE A 250 -10.35 -24.43 6.86
CA ILE A 250 -10.56 -23.65 8.08
C ILE A 250 -10.80 -24.61 9.25
N HIS A 251 -9.71 -24.98 9.92
CA HIS A 251 -9.69 -25.95 11.00
C HIS A 251 -9.83 -25.29 12.37
N ALA A 252 -11.00 -25.48 12.98
CA ALA A 252 -11.26 -25.19 14.40
C ALA A 252 -11.89 -26.44 15.05
N PRO A 253 -11.52 -26.81 16.28
CA PRO A 253 -12.18 -27.87 17.04
C PRO A 253 -13.69 -27.61 17.20
N LEU A 254 -14.49 -28.67 17.25
CA LEU A 254 -15.95 -28.58 17.35
C LEU A 254 -16.37 -27.78 18.59
N GLU A 255 -15.68 -27.96 19.71
CA GLU A 255 -15.93 -27.30 20.99
C GLU A 255 -15.71 -25.78 20.87
N VAL A 256 -14.75 -25.34 20.05
CA VAL A 256 -14.48 -23.93 19.77
C VAL A 256 -15.58 -23.36 18.87
N CYS A 257 -16.04 -24.12 17.88
CA CYS A 257 -17.18 -23.75 17.05
C CYS A 257 -18.50 -23.64 17.84
N GLU A 258 -18.78 -24.61 18.72
CA GLU A 258 -19.94 -24.61 19.63
C GLU A 258 -19.87 -23.46 20.64
N LYS A 259 -18.68 -23.16 21.18
CA LYS A 259 -18.49 -22.03 22.10
C LYS A 259 -18.72 -20.67 21.42
N ARG A 260 -18.40 -20.55 20.13
CA ARG A 260 -18.62 -19.31 19.35
C ARG A 260 -20.10 -19.12 18.99
N ASP A 261 -20.80 -20.21 18.63
CA ASP A 261 -22.18 -20.28 18.10
C ASP A 261 -22.75 -18.99 17.49
N VAL A 262 -22.01 -18.41 16.53
CA VAL A 262 -22.20 -17.04 16.00
C VAL A 262 -23.63 -16.78 15.50
N LYS A 263 -24.33 -17.84 15.05
CA LYS A 263 -25.68 -17.80 14.48
C LYS A 263 -26.74 -18.49 15.37
N GLY A 264 -26.38 -18.96 16.57
CA GLY A 264 -27.27 -19.73 17.45
C GLY A 264 -27.70 -21.09 16.88
N LEU A 265 -26.92 -21.67 15.96
CA LEU A 265 -27.26 -22.88 15.22
C LEU A 265 -26.87 -24.15 15.99
N TYR A 266 -25.74 -24.13 16.70
CA TYR A 266 -25.31 -25.27 17.52
C TYR A 266 -26.28 -25.51 18.67
N LYS A 267 -26.72 -24.45 19.36
CA LYS A 267 -27.76 -24.53 20.39
C LYS A 267 -29.06 -25.17 19.87
N LYS A 268 -29.49 -24.79 18.67
CA LYS A 268 -30.70 -25.34 18.03
C LYS A 268 -30.54 -26.79 17.56
N ALA A 269 -29.37 -27.15 17.04
CA ALA A 269 -29.05 -28.54 16.70
C ALA A 269 -29.05 -29.44 17.94
N ARG A 270 -28.39 -29.02 19.04
CA ARG A 270 -28.41 -29.73 20.32
C ARG A 270 -29.81 -29.84 20.96
N ALA A 271 -30.71 -28.90 20.67
CA ALA A 271 -32.12 -28.95 21.06
C ALA A 271 -33.00 -29.83 20.14
N GLY A 272 -32.46 -30.38 19.06
CA GLY A 272 -33.19 -31.19 18.08
C GLY A 272 -34.06 -30.38 17.10
N GLU A 273 -34.00 -29.05 17.13
CA GLU A 273 -34.74 -28.15 16.23
C GLU A 273 -34.18 -28.18 14.79
N ILE A 274 -32.87 -28.44 14.65
CA ILE A 274 -32.18 -28.57 13.36
C ILE A 274 -31.59 -29.97 13.27
N LYS A 275 -32.12 -30.81 12.37
CA LYS A 275 -31.62 -32.18 12.14
C LYS A 275 -30.57 -32.21 11.04
N GLY A 276 -29.60 -33.12 11.17
CA GLY A 276 -28.58 -33.34 10.15
C GLY A 276 -27.56 -32.20 10.08
N PHE A 277 -27.28 -31.56 11.22
CA PHE A 277 -26.33 -30.45 11.29
C PHE A 277 -24.89 -30.99 11.31
N THR A 278 -24.04 -30.49 10.41
CA THR A 278 -22.65 -30.92 10.27
C THR A 278 -21.85 -30.66 11.55
N GLY A 279 -21.20 -31.71 12.05
CA GLY A 279 -20.48 -31.73 13.33
C GLY A 279 -21.32 -32.23 14.51
N ILE A 280 -22.64 -32.40 14.36
CA ILE A 280 -23.55 -32.89 15.42
C ILE A 280 -24.25 -34.18 14.99
N ASP A 281 -25.18 -34.10 14.03
CA ASP A 281 -25.93 -35.26 13.50
C ASP A 281 -25.46 -35.70 12.11
N SER A 282 -24.40 -35.10 11.59
CA SER A 282 -23.84 -35.39 10.27
C SER A 282 -22.35 -35.15 10.29
N ASN A 283 -21.59 -36.06 9.69
CA ASN A 283 -20.13 -36.00 9.73
C ASN A 283 -19.59 -34.82 8.91
N TYR A 284 -18.40 -34.37 9.29
CA TYR A 284 -17.53 -33.52 8.48
C TYR A 284 -16.29 -34.35 8.12
N GLU A 285 -16.03 -34.52 6.83
CA GLU A 285 -14.84 -35.21 6.32
C GLU A 285 -13.75 -34.16 6.11
N SER A 286 -12.76 -34.15 7.01
CA SER A 286 -11.58 -33.28 6.88
C SER A 286 -10.86 -33.53 5.54
N PRO A 287 -10.39 -32.49 4.84
CA PRO A 287 -9.56 -32.66 3.65
C PRO A 287 -8.26 -33.43 3.97
N ASP A 288 -7.98 -34.50 3.22
CA ASP A 288 -6.73 -35.26 3.35
C ASP A 288 -5.52 -34.50 2.77
N ARG A 289 -5.76 -33.69 1.74
CA ARG A 289 -4.73 -32.95 0.97
C ARG A 289 -5.19 -31.53 0.60
N PRO A 290 -5.55 -30.68 1.59
CA PRO A 290 -5.84 -29.28 1.32
C PRO A 290 -4.57 -28.56 0.87
N ASP A 291 -4.74 -27.51 0.07
CA ASP A 291 -3.63 -26.66 -0.38
C ASP A 291 -3.12 -25.75 0.77
N LEU A 292 -3.97 -25.49 1.77
CA LEU A 292 -3.60 -24.78 3.01
C LEU A 292 -4.51 -25.18 4.19
N VAL A 293 -3.98 -25.20 5.42
CA VAL A 293 -4.74 -25.43 6.65
C VAL A 293 -4.61 -24.24 7.60
N LEU A 294 -5.71 -23.53 7.84
CA LEU A 294 -5.77 -22.40 8.76
C LEU A 294 -6.32 -22.84 10.10
N LYS A 295 -5.49 -22.84 11.15
CA LYS A 295 -5.85 -23.25 12.52
C LYS A 295 -6.56 -22.12 13.28
N THR A 296 -7.82 -21.88 12.96
CA THR A 296 -8.58 -20.76 13.51
C THR A 296 -9.01 -20.98 14.96
N GLY A 297 -8.50 -20.16 15.87
CA GLY A 297 -8.63 -20.36 17.32
C GLY A 297 -7.30 -20.63 18.01
N GLU A 298 -6.27 -21.01 17.24
CA GLU A 298 -4.86 -20.82 17.60
C GLU A 298 -4.35 -19.50 17.00
N LEU A 299 -4.63 -19.27 15.71
CA LEU A 299 -4.19 -18.10 14.95
C LEU A 299 -5.22 -16.96 14.95
N THR A 300 -4.71 -15.73 14.80
CA THR A 300 -5.49 -14.51 14.52
C THR A 300 -6.00 -14.46 13.07
N VAL A 301 -6.89 -13.49 12.77
CA VAL A 301 -7.40 -13.26 11.41
C VAL A 301 -6.27 -12.86 10.46
N ASP A 302 -5.37 -11.98 10.89
CA ASP A 302 -4.27 -11.47 10.06
C ASP A 302 -3.24 -12.55 9.76
N GLU A 303 -2.87 -13.38 10.75
CA GLU A 303 -1.99 -14.54 10.54
C GLU A 303 -2.59 -15.57 9.57
N CYS A 304 -3.92 -15.77 9.66
CA CYS A 304 -4.64 -16.63 8.71
C CYS A 304 -4.67 -16.01 7.30
N LEU A 305 -4.90 -14.70 7.19
CA LEU A 305 -4.89 -13.97 5.92
C LEU A 305 -3.51 -14.05 5.25
N GLN A 306 -2.43 -13.75 5.98
CA GLN A 306 -1.07 -13.77 5.45
C GLN A 306 -0.69 -15.14 4.86
N GLN A 307 -1.10 -16.25 5.48
CA GLN A 307 -0.87 -17.59 4.92
C GLN A 307 -1.62 -17.82 3.59
N VAL A 308 -2.85 -17.30 3.44
CA VAL A 308 -3.56 -17.34 2.15
C VAL A 308 -2.86 -16.46 1.12
N LEU A 309 -2.37 -15.28 1.52
CA LEU A 309 -1.63 -14.38 0.62
C LEU A 309 -0.28 -14.96 0.20
N GLU A 310 0.38 -15.77 1.02
CA GLU A 310 1.58 -16.53 0.64
C GLU A 310 1.25 -17.57 -0.44
N LEU A 311 0.23 -18.42 -0.19
CA LEU A 311 -0.23 -19.41 -1.18
C LEU A 311 -0.56 -18.79 -2.54
N LEU A 312 -1.21 -17.62 -2.55
CA LEU A 312 -1.55 -16.91 -3.78
C LEU A 312 -0.34 -16.21 -4.44
N ARG A 313 0.72 -15.88 -3.69
CA ARG A 313 2.00 -15.37 -4.23
C ARG A 313 2.79 -16.51 -4.88
N GLU A 314 2.94 -17.64 -4.20
CA GLU A 314 3.63 -18.85 -4.69
C GLU A 314 3.04 -19.41 -6.00
N ASN A 315 1.78 -19.09 -6.29
CA ASN A 315 1.03 -19.56 -7.46
C ASN A 315 0.72 -18.45 -8.49
N ASP A 316 1.48 -17.34 -8.49
CA ASP A 316 1.38 -16.21 -9.44
C ASP A 316 -0.01 -15.52 -9.54
N ILE A 317 -0.91 -15.73 -8.57
CA ILE A 317 -2.22 -15.07 -8.53
C ILE A 317 -2.06 -13.62 -8.04
N LEU A 318 -1.28 -13.43 -6.97
CA LEU A 318 -0.82 -12.13 -6.51
C LEU A 318 0.47 -11.78 -7.25
N PRO A 319 0.48 -10.83 -8.21
CA PRO A 319 1.73 -10.38 -8.81
C PRO A 319 2.67 -9.79 -7.76
N THR A 320 3.97 -10.07 -7.89
CA THR A 320 5.05 -9.57 -7.01
C THR A 320 5.02 -8.04 -6.83
N GLY A 321 4.52 -7.27 -7.78
CA GLY A 321 4.24 -5.83 -7.62
C GLY A 321 3.15 -5.44 -6.60
N ILE A 322 2.63 -6.40 -5.82
CA ILE A 322 1.77 -6.18 -4.63
C ILE A 322 2.61 -6.03 -3.34
N MET A 323 3.91 -6.30 -3.39
CA MET A 323 4.83 -6.18 -2.26
C MET A 323 4.68 -4.87 -1.47
N GLU A 324 4.12 -4.99 -0.27
CA GLU A 324 4.52 -4.21 0.92
C GLU A 324 5.71 -4.85 1.65
N GLU A 325 6.38 -5.81 0.99
CA GLU A 325 7.65 -6.35 1.45
C GLU A 325 8.72 -5.26 1.36
N ILE A 326 9.43 -5.08 2.47
CA ILE A 326 10.50 -4.10 2.61
C ILE A 326 11.72 -4.70 1.92
N ASN A 327 12.05 -4.18 0.74
CA ASN A 327 13.21 -4.56 -0.04
C ASN A 327 14.48 -3.95 0.57
N GLU A 328 15.00 -4.58 1.63
CA GLU A 328 16.31 -4.22 2.17
C GLU A 328 17.42 -4.60 1.18
N LEU A 329 18.37 -3.69 0.97
CA LEU A 329 19.45 -3.82 -0.01
C LEU A 329 20.79 -4.21 0.63
N PHE A 330 20.75 -4.77 1.84
CA PHE A 330 21.94 -5.31 2.50
C PHE A 330 22.40 -6.61 1.81
N VAL A 331 23.72 -6.78 1.70
CA VAL A 331 24.30 -8.07 1.31
C VAL A 331 23.97 -9.09 2.40
N ALA A 332 23.37 -10.22 1.99
CA ALA A 332 23.08 -11.32 2.90
C ALA A 332 24.34 -11.77 3.66
N GLU A 333 24.22 -12.01 4.97
CA GLU A 333 25.35 -12.27 5.88
C GLU A 333 26.30 -13.38 5.37
N ASN A 334 25.75 -14.43 4.76
CA ASN A 334 26.51 -15.54 4.18
C ASN A 334 27.31 -15.19 2.90
N LYS A 335 27.10 -14.01 2.32
CA LYS A 335 27.82 -13.49 1.14
C LYS A 335 28.71 -12.28 1.48
N LEU A 336 28.59 -11.70 2.67
CA LEU A 336 29.23 -10.45 3.06
C LEU A 336 30.75 -10.47 2.86
N SER A 337 31.43 -11.53 3.33
CA SER A 337 32.89 -11.66 3.20
C SER A 337 33.37 -11.66 1.76
N ALA A 338 32.59 -12.26 0.84
CA ALA A 338 32.89 -12.24 -0.59
C ALA A 338 32.66 -10.84 -1.20
N ALA A 339 31.57 -10.17 -0.82
CA ALA A 339 31.29 -8.81 -1.30
C ALA A 339 32.32 -7.78 -0.81
N VAL A 340 32.80 -7.87 0.44
CA VAL A 340 33.90 -7.02 0.95
C VAL A 340 35.22 -7.29 0.21
N ALA A 341 35.50 -8.56 -0.11
CA ALA A 341 36.67 -8.93 -0.91
C ALA A 341 36.57 -8.50 -2.38
N GLU A 342 35.35 -8.37 -2.92
CA GLU A 342 35.09 -7.81 -4.26
C GLU A 342 35.17 -6.28 -4.29
N ALA A 343 34.49 -5.58 -3.37
CA ALA A 343 34.63 -4.12 -3.18
C ALA A 343 36.12 -3.73 -2.98
N SER A 344 36.85 -4.66 -2.35
CA SER A 344 38.26 -5.01 -2.58
C SER A 344 38.98 -4.32 -3.75
N THR A 345 38.53 -4.66 -4.95
CA THR A 345 39.23 -4.60 -6.24
C THR A 345 38.55 -3.71 -7.28
N LEU A 346 37.28 -3.38 -7.07
CA LEU A 346 36.50 -2.49 -7.94
C LEU A 346 37.03 -1.04 -7.90
N PRO A 347 36.80 -0.24 -8.96
CA PRO A 347 36.98 1.20 -8.90
C PRO A 347 36.05 1.83 -7.85
N THR A 348 36.36 3.05 -7.41
CA THR A 348 35.66 3.72 -6.30
C THR A 348 34.99 5.03 -6.73
N ILE A 349 33.78 5.30 -6.23
CA ILE A 349 33.20 6.64 -6.11
C ILE A 349 33.28 7.04 -4.63
N SER A 350 33.97 8.14 -4.34
CA SER A 350 33.90 8.78 -3.02
C SER A 350 32.57 9.51 -2.87
N ILE A 351 31.81 9.19 -1.83
CA ILE A 351 30.47 9.75 -1.58
C ILE A 351 30.45 10.72 -0.40
N THR A 352 29.49 11.64 -0.36
CA THR A 352 29.34 12.61 0.74
C THR A 352 28.54 12.02 1.91
N LYS A 353 28.42 12.78 3.01
CA LYS A 353 27.56 12.40 4.15
C LYS A 353 26.08 12.38 3.76
N LEU A 354 25.65 13.25 2.84
CA LEU A 354 24.29 13.29 2.31
C LEU A 354 23.98 12.04 1.49
N ASP A 355 24.94 11.62 0.66
CA ASP A 355 24.82 10.39 -0.14
C ASP A 355 24.79 9.15 0.75
N LEU A 356 25.60 9.09 1.82
CA LEU A 356 25.56 7.99 2.79
C LEU A 356 24.19 7.89 3.49
N GLN A 357 23.52 9.02 3.75
CA GLN A 357 22.15 9.02 4.28
C GLN A 357 21.15 8.45 3.27
N TRP A 358 21.31 8.74 1.97
CA TRP A 358 20.51 8.10 0.92
C TRP A 358 20.86 6.62 0.72
N VAL A 359 22.12 6.21 0.88
CA VAL A 359 22.52 4.80 0.95
C VAL A 359 21.80 4.11 2.10
N GLN A 360 21.73 4.71 3.30
CA GLN A 360 20.96 4.15 4.42
C GLN A 360 19.45 4.04 4.12
N VAL A 361 18.86 5.09 3.55
CA VAL A 361 17.43 5.08 3.13
C VAL A 361 17.13 3.92 2.17
N LEU A 362 18.03 3.68 1.21
CA LEU A 362 17.93 2.57 0.25
C LEU A 362 18.18 1.22 0.92
N ALA A 363 19.25 1.09 1.70
CA ALA A 363 19.64 -0.14 2.42
C ALA A 363 18.51 -0.71 3.28
N GLU A 364 17.87 0.14 4.07
CA GLU A 364 16.80 -0.24 4.99
C GLU A 364 15.43 -0.36 4.28
N GLY A 365 15.37 -0.22 2.96
CA GLY A 365 14.15 -0.43 2.19
C GLY A 365 13.07 0.66 2.36
N TRP A 366 13.39 1.84 2.91
CA TRP A 366 12.43 2.96 3.02
C TRP A 366 11.88 3.43 1.67
N ALA A 367 12.63 3.17 0.59
CA ALA A 367 12.24 3.50 -0.78
C ALA A 367 11.75 2.27 -1.59
N SER A 368 11.29 1.22 -0.93
CA SER A 368 10.80 0.00 -1.57
C SER A 368 9.74 0.30 -2.65
N PRO A 369 9.84 -0.27 -3.87
CA PRO A 369 10.71 -1.39 -4.26
C PRO A 369 11.97 -1.00 -5.05
N LEU A 370 12.52 0.22 -4.88
CA LEU A 370 13.80 0.57 -5.56
C LEU A 370 14.89 -0.45 -5.23
N LYS A 371 15.72 -0.75 -6.23
CA LYS A 371 16.88 -1.66 -6.13
C LYS A 371 18.21 -0.94 -5.86
N GLY A 372 18.19 0.38 -5.78
CA GLY A 372 19.35 1.23 -5.62
C GLY A 372 19.05 2.67 -6.01
N PHE A 373 20.07 3.41 -6.42
CA PHE A 373 19.88 4.74 -6.98
C PHE A 373 19.13 4.66 -8.32
N MET A 374 18.17 5.56 -8.51
CA MET A 374 17.26 5.53 -9.65
C MET A 374 17.98 5.52 -11.00
N ARG A 375 17.47 4.72 -11.92
CA ARG A 375 17.77 4.78 -13.36
C ARG A 375 17.02 5.96 -14.02
N GLU A 376 17.36 6.32 -15.26
CA GLU A 376 16.72 7.46 -15.94
C GLU A 376 15.20 7.29 -16.02
N ARG A 377 14.75 6.06 -16.34
CA ARG A 377 13.32 5.71 -16.39
C ARG A 377 12.59 5.97 -15.08
N GLU A 378 13.18 5.59 -13.95
CA GLU A 378 12.58 5.76 -12.62
C GLU A 378 12.56 7.24 -12.23
N LEU A 379 13.66 7.98 -12.46
CA LEU A 379 13.71 9.41 -12.20
C LEU A 379 12.64 10.17 -13.00
N LEU A 380 12.47 9.86 -14.29
CA LEU A 380 11.46 10.51 -15.12
C LEU A 380 10.05 10.22 -14.61
N GLN A 381 9.75 8.99 -14.18
CA GLN A 381 8.44 8.68 -13.59
C GLN A 381 8.20 9.47 -12.29
N VAL A 382 9.21 9.55 -11.42
CA VAL A 382 9.17 10.31 -10.16
C VAL A 382 8.98 11.81 -10.40
N LEU A 383 9.76 12.42 -11.30
CA LEU A 383 9.69 13.86 -11.59
C LEU A 383 8.41 14.31 -12.31
N HIS A 384 7.79 13.44 -13.12
CA HIS A 384 6.60 13.79 -13.91
C HIS A 384 5.28 13.32 -13.30
N PHE A 385 5.29 12.21 -12.55
CA PHE A 385 4.07 11.58 -12.02
C PHE A 385 4.06 11.42 -10.50
N GLY A 386 5.20 11.61 -9.81
CA GLY A 386 5.31 11.37 -8.37
C GLY A 386 5.14 9.90 -7.96
N ASN A 387 5.32 8.98 -8.92
CA ASN A 387 5.11 7.55 -8.73
C ASN A 387 6.13 6.76 -9.55
N LEU A 388 6.47 5.56 -9.09
CA LEU A 388 6.90 4.49 -9.97
C LEU A 388 5.66 3.81 -10.56
N LEU A 389 5.74 3.37 -11.81
CA LEU A 389 4.63 2.81 -12.58
C LEU A 389 4.89 1.35 -13.02
N ASP A 390 6.15 0.91 -12.99
CA ASP A 390 6.53 -0.45 -13.33
C ASP A 390 6.17 -1.41 -12.19
N GLY A 391 5.27 -2.37 -12.44
CA GLY A 391 4.72 -3.29 -11.43
C GLY A 391 3.45 -2.80 -10.71
N GLY A 392 3.10 -1.52 -10.86
CA GLY A 392 1.92 -0.89 -10.28
C GLY A 392 2.16 0.59 -9.96
N THR A 393 1.12 1.31 -9.55
CA THR A 393 1.25 2.72 -9.15
C THR A 393 1.76 2.81 -7.70
N ILE A 394 3.05 3.06 -7.54
CA ILE A 394 3.72 3.13 -6.24
C ILE A 394 4.10 4.59 -5.97
N ASN A 395 3.61 5.17 -4.87
CA ASN A 395 3.93 6.55 -4.51
C ASN A 395 5.44 6.69 -4.26
N LEU A 396 6.11 7.56 -5.01
CA LEU A 396 7.51 7.91 -4.79
C LEU A 396 7.79 9.25 -5.49
N THR A 397 7.94 10.31 -4.70
CA THR A 397 7.85 11.69 -5.19
C THR A 397 9.17 12.47 -5.17
N VAL A 398 10.23 11.88 -4.64
CA VAL A 398 11.53 12.53 -4.47
C VAL A 398 12.62 11.74 -5.21
N PRO A 399 13.43 12.38 -6.07
CA PRO A 399 14.61 11.78 -6.68
C PRO A 399 15.62 11.23 -5.65
N ILE A 400 15.85 9.91 -5.67
CA ILE A 400 16.89 9.23 -4.90
C ILE A 400 17.97 8.80 -5.88
N VAL A 401 18.97 9.67 -6.07
CA VAL A 401 19.96 9.61 -7.16
C VAL A 401 21.35 9.97 -6.65
N LEU A 402 22.39 9.38 -7.24
CA LEU A 402 23.79 9.67 -6.92
C LEU A 402 24.41 10.59 -7.99
N PRO A 403 24.73 11.85 -7.70
CA PRO A 403 25.37 12.76 -8.64
C PRO A 403 26.88 12.49 -8.76
N VAL A 404 27.42 12.57 -9.97
CA VAL A 404 28.84 12.39 -10.28
C VAL A 404 29.32 13.42 -11.30
N SER A 405 30.60 13.82 -11.23
CA SER A 405 31.17 14.75 -12.20
C SER A 405 31.39 14.09 -13.57
N THR A 406 31.58 14.92 -14.60
CA THR A 406 31.88 14.44 -15.96
C THR A 406 33.16 13.60 -16.01
N GLU A 407 34.19 13.93 -15.22
CA GLU A 407 35.44 13.17 -15.11
C GLU A 407 35.22 11.80 -14.46
N THR A 408 34.38 11.72 -13.43
CA THR A 408 34.01 10.45 -12.78
C THR A 408 33.19 9.57 -13.74
N LYS A 409 32.22 10.15 -14.45
CA LYS A 409 31.45 9.46 -15.49
C LYS A 409 32.36 8.88 -16.58
N GLN A 410 33.34 9.64 -17.06
CA GLN A 410 34.30 9.18 -18.08
C GLN A 410 35.24 8.07 -17.56
N LYS A 411 35.70 8.15 -16.30
CA LYS A 411 36.58 7.13 -15.70
C LYS A 411 35.90 5.79 -15.46
N LEU A 412 34.59 5.78 -15.28
CA LEU A 412 33.78 4.59 -14.97
C LEU A 412 32.99 4.06 -16.17
N GLU A 413 33.14 4.67 -17.34
CA GLU A 413 32.44 4.28 -18.56
C GLU A 413 32.90 2.88 -19.00
N GLY A 414 31.97 1.92 -19.02
CA GLY A 414 32.24 0.51 -19.31
C GLY A 414 32.58 -0.37 -18.09
N CYS A 415 32.61 0.18 -16.88
CA CYS A 415 32.72 -0.63 -15.65
C CYS A 415 31.37 -1.30 -15.33
N GLU A 416 31.38 -2.62 -15.03
CA GLU A 416 30.16 -3.37 -14.67
C GLU A 416 29.67 -3.07 -13.24
N ALA A 417 30.61 -2.74 -12.34
CA ALA A 417 30.34 -2.39 -10.95
C ALA A 417 31.37 -1.39 -10.39
N VAL A 418 31.00 -0.71 -9.31
CA VAL A 418 31.82 0.29 -8.60
C VAL A 418 31.58 0.20 -7.09
N THR A 419 32.60 0.49 -6.29
CA THR A 419 32.48 0.61 -4.83
C THR A 419 32.12 2.04 -4.44
N LEU A 420 31.16 2.21 -3.54
CA LEU A 420 30.88 3.48 -2.88
C LEU A 420 31.69 3.57 -1.59
N GLU A 421 32.43 4.66 -1.41
CA GLU A 421 33.33 4.86 -0.27
C GLU A 421 33.06 6.18 0.44
N TYR A 422 32.85 6.12 1.76
CA TYR A 422 32.68 7.27 2.63
C TYR A 422 33.82 7.33 3.65
N GLN A 423 34.58 8.43 3.64
CA GLN A 423 35.70 8.66 4.58
C GLN A 423 36.72 7.49 4.64
N GLY A 424 37.01 6.86 3.49
CA GLY A 424 37.91 5.71 3.39
C GLY A 424 37.27 4.35 3.74
N SER A 425 36.02 4.33 4.21
CA SER A 425 35.24 3.12 4.46
C SER A 425 34.41 2.76 3.23
N ARG A 426 34.57 1.54 2.72
CA ARG A 426 33.79 0.98 1.61
C ARG A 426 32.43 0.53 2.16
N VAL A 427 31.33 1.12 1.67
CA VAL A 427 30.00 0.94 2.27
C VAL A 427 29.03 0.14 1.39
N ALA A 428 29.19 0.18 0.06
CA ALA A 428 28.30 -0.50 -0.87
C ALA A 428 28.99 -0.78 -2.21
N ILE A 429 28.42 -1.70 -3.00
CA ILE A 429 28.71 -1.90 -4.41
C ILE A 429 27.49 -1.43 -5.22
N LEU A 430 27.71 -0.67 -6.30
CA LEU A 430 26.68 -0.31 -7.27
C LEU A 430 26.98 -1.06 -8.58
N ARG A 431 26.02 -1.86 -9.05
CA ARG A 431 26.12 -2.75 -10.22
C ARG A 431 25.22 -2.32 -11.36
N ASN A 432 25.50 -2.84 -12.56
CA ASN A 432 24.68 -2.64 -13.77
C ASN A 432 24.41 -1.15 -14.03
N MET A 433 25.45 -0.33 -13.91
CA MET A 433 25.33 1.13 -13.85
C MET A 433 24.76 1.75 -15.13
N GLU A 434 24.06 2.85 -14.95
CA GLU A 434 23.50 3.68 -16.02
C GLU A 434 23.81 5.15 -15.73
N PHE A 435 24.56 5.81 -16.63
CA PHE A 435 24.89 7.22 -16.51
C PHE A 435 23.99 8.07 -17.42
N TYR A 436 23.33 9.06 -16.86
CA TYR A 436 22.42 9.95 -17.58
C TYR A 436 22.49 11.39 -17.03
N ALA A 437 21.95 12.37 -17.76
CA ALA A 437 22.20 13.78 -17.46
C ALA A 437 21.45 14.29 -16.22
N ASN A 438 22.15 14.91 -15.27
CA ASN A 438 21.56 15.65 -14.16
C ASN A 438 21.05 17.00 -14.67
N ARG A 439 19.81 17.06 -15.18
CA ARG A 439 19.18 18.33 -15.60
C ARG A 439 18.76 19.14 -14.38
N ILE A 440 19.73 19.73 -13.68
CA ILE A 440 19.58 20.37 -12.37
C ILE A 440 18.42 21.38 -12.34
N GLU A 441 18.32 22.28 -13.31
CA GLU A 441 17.24 23.28 -13.35
C GLU A 441 15.85 22.62 -13.48
N GLU A 442 15.69 21.68 -14.41
CA GLU A 442 14.43 20.95 -14.62
C GLU A 442 14.05 20.13 -13.38
N ARG A 443 15.01 19.40 -12.79
CA ARG A 443 14.84 18.65 -11.54
C ARG A 443 14.38 19.57 -10.43
N CYS A 444 15.07 20.69 -10.21
CA CYS A 444 14.76 21.61 -9.13
C CYS A 444 13.37 22.25 -9.30
N ALA A 445 13.06 22.73 -10.51
CA ALA A 445 11.76 23.29 -10.83
C ALA A 445 10.60 22.31 -10.58
N ARG A 446 10.76 21.04 -10.97
CA ARG A 446 9.73 20.00 -10.78
C ARG A 446 9.60 19.55 -9.33
N GLN A 447 10.72 19.34 -8.63
CA GLN A 447 10.73 18.79 -7.27
C GLN A 447 10.29 19.83 -6.22
N TRP A 448 10.78 21.07 -6.29
CA TRP A 448 10.49 22.12 -5.30
C TRP A 448 9.46 23.16 -5.75
N GLY A 449 9.11 23.23 -7.04
CA GLY A 449 8.31 24.35 -7.57
C GLY A 449 9.08 25.69 -7.65
N THR A 450 10.40 25.66 -7.45
CA THR A 450 11.32 26.81 -7.54
C THR A 450 12.72 26.34 -7.91
N THR A 451 13.52 27.24 -8.49
CA THR A 451 14.94 27.02 -8.79
C THR A 451 15.85 27.95 -7.96
N CYS A 452 15.32 28.58 -6.90
CA CYS A 452 16.05 29.53 -6.06
C CYS A 452 17.36 28.92 -5.50
N PRO A 453 18.56 29.43 -5.88
CA PRO A 453 19.84 28.85 -5.49
C PRO A 453 20.16 29.03 -4.00
N GLN A 454 19.43 29.92 -3.31
CA GLN A 454 19.53 30.13 -1.86
C GLN A 454 18.69 29.13 -1.05
N HIS A 455 17.88 28.28 -1.71
CA HIS A 455 17.19 27.20 -1.01
C HIS A 455 18.23 26.14 -0.62
N PRO A 456 18.35 25.75 0.66
CA PRO A 456 19.57 25.10 1.15
C PRO A 456 19.79 23.69 0.58
N TYR A 457 18.72 22.93 0.26
CA TYR A 457 18.88 21.66 -0.47
C TYR A 457 19.18 21.84 -1.96
N ILE A 458 18.47 22.74 -2.67
CA ILE A 458 18.75 23.10 -4.07
C ILE A 458 20.21 23.53 -4.25
N LYS A 459 20.77 24.30 -3.30
CA LYS A 459 22.19 24.67 -3.29
C LYS A 459 23.10 23.43 -3.39
N MET A 460 22.89 22.41 -2.54
CA MET A 460 23.67 21.16 -2.60
C MET A 460 23.45 20.39 -3.92
N VAL A 461 22.26 20.48 -4.53
CA VAL A 461 21.99 19.86 -5.85
C VAL A 461 22.71 20.61 -6.99
N MET A 462 22.83 21.93 -6.89
CA MET A 462 23.57 22.79 -7.84
C MET A 462 25.10 22.67 -7.68
N GLU A 463 25.58 22.33 -6.48
CA GLU A 463 26.99 22.01 -6.20
C GLU A 463 27.34 20.55 -6.56
N GLY A 464 26.36 19.73 -6.95
CA GLY A 464 26.53 18.36 -7.43
C GLY A 464 26.99 18.27 -8.90
N GLY A 465 27.38 17.08 -9.33
CA GLY A 465 27.88 16.84 -10.69
C GLY A 465 26.80 16.81 -11.79
N ASP A 466 27.23 17.05 -13.03
CA ASP A 466 26.38 17.11 -14.24
C ASP A 466 25.73 15.78 -14.64
N TRP A 467 26.16 14.66 -14.05
CA TRP A 467 25.65 13.32 -14.34
C TRP A 467 25.03 12.70 -13.10
N LEU A 468 24.04 11.84 -13.31
CA LEU A 468 23.52 10.93 -12.32
C LEU A 468 23.96 9.51 -12.69
N VAL A 469 24.23 8.68 -11.69
CA VAL A 469 24.42 7.24 -11.86
C VAL A 469 23.33 6.46 -11.13
N GLY A 470 22.59 5.67 -11.89
CA GLY A 470 21.61 4.69 -11.40
C GLY A 470 22.17 3.27 -11.46
N GLY A 471 21.63 2.36 -10.67
CA GLY A 471 22.11 0.97 -10.64
C GLY A 471 21.51 0.13 -9.52
N ASP A 472 21.84 -1.15 -9.53
CA ASP A 472 21.45 -2.08 -8.46
C ASP A 472 22.48 -1.96 -7.32
N LEU A 473 22.02 -1.62 -6.11
CA LEU A 473 22.86 -1.31 -4.95
C LEU A 473 22.90 -2.49 -3.99
N GLU A 474 24.11 -2.88 -3.60
CA GLU A 474 24.40 -3.90 -2.59
C GLU A 474 25.16 -3.24 -1.44
N VAL A 475 24.49 -2.98 -0.32
CA VAL A 475 25.09 -2.32 0.84
C VAL A 475 25.74 -3.36 1.73
N LEU A 476 27.04 -3.20 2.02
CA LEU A 476 27.86 -4.22 2.66
C LEU A 476 27.42 -4.43 4.11
N GLU A 477 27.43 -3.37 4.91
CA GLU A 477 27.11 -3.45 6.34
C GLU A 477 26.02 -2.44 6.72
N ARG A 478 25.33 -2.70 7.85
CA ARG A 478 24.36 -1.76 8.41
C ARG A 478 25.02 -0.43 8.76
N ILE A 479 24.54 0.65 8.18
CA ILE A 479 25.03 2.00 8.44
C ILE A 479 24.80 2.36 9.91
N LYS A 480 25.88 2.77 10.59
CA LYS A 480 25.89 3.26 11.97
C LYS A 480 26.58 4.62 12.02
N TRP A 481 26.05 5.54 12.80
CA TRP A 481 26.59 6.90 12.92
C TRP A 481 27.52 7.07 14.12
N ASN A 482 27.46 6.15 15.09
CA ASN A 482 28.24 6.14 16.33
C ASN A 482 28.16 7.47 17.12
N ASP A 483 27.01 8.15 17.01
CA ASP A 483 26.71 9.45 17.61
C ASP A 483 25.90 9.35 18.92
N GLY A 484 25.78 8.13 19.47
CA GLY A 484 24.97 7.84 20.65
C GLY A 484 23.45 7.78 20.40
N LEU A 485 23.00 7.77 19.13
CA LEU A 485 21.58 7.71 18.77
C LEU A 485 21.20 6.50 17.88
N ASP A 486 22.15 5.63 17.52
CA ASP A 486 21.88 4.46 16.65
C ASP A 486 20.83 3.49 17.22
N GLN A 487 20.68 3.43 18.55
CA GLN A 487 19.63 2.66 19.23
C GLN A 487 18.20 3.17 18.96
N PHE A 488 18.03 4.32 18.30
CA PHE A 488 16.75 4.84 17.83
C PHE A 488 16.58 4.71 16.30
N ARG A 489 17.61 4.29 15.56
CA ARG A 489 17.58 4.14 14.09
C ARG A 489 17.10 2.75 13.70
N PHE A 490 15.81 2.52 13.93
CA PHE A 490 15.14 1.27 13.57
C PHE A 490 14.85 1.21 12.07
N THR A 491 15.13 0.05 11.44
CA THR A 491 14.68 -0.18 10.05
C THR A 491 13.15 -0.33 10.01
N PRO A 492 12.50 -0.20 8.84
CA PRO A 492 11.09 -0.49 8.67
C PRO A 492 10.68 -1.89 9.15
N GLN A 493 11.57 -2.90 9.03
CA GLN A 493 11.31 -4.26 9.53
C GLN A 493 11.32 -4.29 11.07
N GLU A 494 12.32 -3.66 11.70
CA GLU A 494 12.40 -3.55 13.16
C GLU A 494 11.23 -2.78 13.75
N LEU A 495 10.74 -1.75 13.06
CA LEU A 495 9.51 -1.04 13.45
C LEU A 495 8.27 -1.93 13.37
N LYS A 496 8.06 -2.65 12.25
CA LYS A 496 6.97 -3.64 12.12
C LYS A 496 7.02 -4.68 13.25
N GLN A 497 8.20 -5.20 13.58
CA GLN A 497 8.37 -6.13 14.69
C GLN A 497 8.01 -5.50 16.04
N LYS A 498 8.45 -4.26 16.31
CA LYS A 498 8.08 -3.55 17.55
C LYS A 498 6.58 -3.30 17.68
N PHE A 499 5.89 -2.94 16.61
CA PHE A 499 4.43 -2.78 16.63
C PHE A 499 3.73 -4.11 16.96
N LYS A 500 4.24 -5.23 16.43
CA LYS A 500 3.77 -6.59 16.75
C LYS A 500 4.04 -6.96 18.22
N ASP A 501 5.23 -6.68 18.73
CA ASP A 501 5.62 -6.95 20.12
C ASP A 501 4.76 -6.15 21.12
N MET A 502 4.47 -4.88 20.79
CA MET A 502 3.54 -4.04 21.54
C MET A 502 2.07 -4.44 21.37
N LYS A 503 1.75 -5.38 20.47
CA LYS A 503 0.38 -5.79 20.09
C LYS A 503 -0.48 -4.61 19.63
N ALA A 504 0.11 -3.70 18.84
CA ALA A 504 -0.61 -2.57 18.27
C ALA A 504 -1.71 -3.06 17.31
N ASP A 505 -2.93 -2.54 17.46
CA ASP A 505 -4.03 -2.77 16.50
C ASP A 505 -4.29 -1.55 15.59
N ALA A 506 -3.60 -0.45 15.86
CA ALA A 506 -3.44 0.69 14.96
C ALA A 506 -2.09 1.36 15.22
N VAL A 507 -1.39 1.75 14.16
CA VAL A 507 -0.15 2.55 14.23
C VAL A 507 -0.40 3.91 13.58
N PHE A 508 -0.15 4.99 14.31
CA PHE A 508 -0.27 6.35 13.79
C PHE A 508 1.05 7.10 13.85
N ALA A 509 1.50 7.62 12.71
CA ALA A 509 2.81 8.25 12.57
C ALA A 509 2.74 9.79 12.67
N PHE A 510 3.71 10.36 13.39
CA PHE A 510 3.95 11.80 13.44
C PHE A 510 5.37 12.13 12.95
N GLN A 511 5.47 12.65 11.72
CA GLN A 511 6.70 13.20 11.15
C GLN A 511 7.03 14.55 11.77
N LEU A 512 8.29 14.75 12.18
CA LEU A 512 8.78 16.04 12.68
C LEU A 512 10.27 16.25 12.41
N ARG A 513 10.65 17.53 12.29
CA ARG A 513 12.05 18.00 12.26
C ARG A 513 12.35 19.05 13.33
N ASN A 514 11.33 19.42 14.12
CA ASN A 514 11.34 20.51 15.08
C ASN A 514 11.11 19.97 16.50
N PRO A 515 11.46 20.74 17.55
CA PRO A 515 11.00 20.48 18.92
C PRO A 515 9.48 20.30 19.03
N ILE A 516 9.04 19.48 19.98
CA ILE A 516 7.61 19.24 20.26
C ILE A 516 7.09 20.31 21.22
N HIS A 517 6.21 21.17 20.75
CA HIS A 517 5.32 21.98 21.60
C HIS A 517 3.94 21.31 21.71
N ASN A 518 3.12 21.74 22.67
CA ASN A 518 1.84 21.10 22.97
C ASN A 518 0.82 21.20 21.82
N GLY A 519 1.03 22.07 20.81
CA GLY A 519 0.27 22.03 19.57
C GLY A 519 0.49 20.75 18.75
N HIS A 520 1.71 20.18 18.75
CA HIS A 520 1.99 18.88 18.14
C HIS A 520 1.42 17.75 19.01
N ALA A 521 1.54 17.88 20.35
CA ALA A 521 0.94 16.93 21.28
C ALA A 521 -0.58 16.84 21.10
N LEU A 522 -1.29 17.96 20.95
CA LEU A 522 -2.73 18.01 20.68
C LEU A 522 -3.12 17.19 19.44
N LEU A 523 -2.36 17.29 18.35
CA LEU A 523 -2.60 16.51 17.12
C LEU A 523 -2.42 15.00 17.37
N MET A 524 -1.40 14.60 18.13
CA MET A 524 -1.12 13.21 18.46
C MET A 524 -2.14 12.63 19.46
N GLN A 525 -2.48 13.37 20.51
CA GLN A 525 -3.49 13.01 21.52
C GLN A 525 -4.89 12.90 20.91
N ASP A 526 -5.29 13.87 20.07
CA ASP A 526 -6.60 13.85 19.40
C ASP A 526 -6.68 12.70 18.38
N THR A 527 -5.56 12.33 17.75
CA THR A 527 -5.49 11.11 16.92
C THR A 527 -5.70 9.86 17.75
N LYS A 528 -4.98 9.67 18.87
CA LYS A 528 -5.18 8.54 19.80
C LYS A 528 -6.65 8.44 20.23
N ARG A 529 -7.25 9.57 20.62
CA ARG A 529 -8.68 9.67 20.98
C ARG A 529 -9.62 9.20 19.87
N ARG A 530 -9.46 9.71 18.64
CA ARG A 530 -10.29 9.31 17.49
C ARG A 530 -10.16 7.83 17.15
N LEU A 531 -8.98 7.24 17.31
CA LEU A 531 -8.76 5.81 17.07
C LEU A 531 -9.47 4.95 18.14
N LEU A 532 -9.37 5.33 19.42
CA LEU A 532 -10.13 4.68 20.49
C LEU A 532 -11.66 4.78 20.26
N GLU A 533 -12.14 5.93 19.80
CA GLU A 533 -13.56 6.15 19.43
C GLU A 533 -14.02 5.30 18.23
N ARG A 534 -13.13 5.02 17.28
CA ARG A 534 -13.37 4.08 16.17
C ARG A 534 -13.34 2.61 16.59
N GLY A 535 -12.90 2.32 17.81
CA GLY A 535 -12.95 0.99 18.40
C GLY A 535 -11.61 0.27 18.54
N TYR A 536 -10.51 0.84 18.03
CA TYR A 536 -9.15 0.35 18.31
C TYR A 536 -8.88 0.32 19.82
N LYS A 537 -8.10 -0.65 20.29
CA LYS A 537 -7.84 -0.95 21.70
C LYS A 537 -6.44 -0.58 22.14
N ASN A 538 -5.48 -0.64 21.22
CA ASN A 538 -4.07 -0.37 21.49
C ASN A 538 -3.43 0.44 20.34
N PRO A 539 -3.90 1.68 20.09
CA PRO A 539 -3.29 2.57 19.11
C PRO A 539 -1.92 3.06 19.61
N VAL A 540 -0.86 2.76 18.85
CA VAL A 540 0.53 3.12 19.14
C VAL A 540 0.98 4.31 18.28
N LEU A 541 1.56 5.32 18.93
CA LEU A 541 2.20 6.47 18.30
C LEU A 541 3.60 6.06 17.81
N LEU A 542 3.85 6.26 16.51
CA LEU A 542 5.20 6.31 15.96
C LEU A 542 5.64 7.78 15.92
N LEU A 543 6.31 8.24 16.99
CA LEU A 543 6.93 9.56 17.07
C LEU A 543 8.26 9.51 16.34
N HIS A 544 8.34 10.17 15.17
CA HIS A 544 9.32 9.81 14.16
C HIS A 544 10.18 11.00 13.70
N PRO A 545 11.05 11.57 14.56
CA PRO A 545 11.95 12.64 14.17
C PRO A 545 12.82 12.27 12.97
N LEU A 546 12.94 13.18 12.01
CA LEU A 546 13.91 13.08 10.92
C LEU A 546 15.33 13.34 11.46
N GLY A 547 16.29 12.49 11.05
CA GLY A 547 17.68 12.54 11.50
C GLY A 547 18.74 12.47 10.39
N GLY A 548 18.35 12.51 9.11
CA GLY A 548 19.27 12.87 8.03
C GLY A 548 19.63 14.36 8.06
N TRP A 549 20.22 14.87 6.98
CA TRP A 549 20.58 16.28 6.85
C TRP A 549 19.37 17.21 7.06
N THR A 550 19.60 18.31 7.79
CA THR A 550 18.67 19.43 8.01
C THR A 550 19.44 20.74 7.85
N LYS A 551 18.75 21.82 7.48
CA LYS A 551 19.36 23.16 7.31
C LYS A 551 19.85 23.75 8.63
N ASP A 552 20.86 24.62 8.54
CA ASP A 552 21.67 25.11 9.68
C ASP A 552 20.91 25.81 10.82
N ASP A 553 19.73 26.40 10.56
CA ASP A 553 18.91 27.07 11.60
C ASP A 553 17.85 26.17 12.27
N ASP A 554 17.70 24.91 11.85
CA ASP A 554 16.88 23.93 12.56
C ASP A 554 17.64 23.39 13.80
N VAL A 555 16.91 22.90 14.81
CA VAL A 555 17.55 22.36 16.04
C VAL A 555 18.24 21.02 15.71
N PRO A 556 19.52 20.82 16.09
CA PRO A 556 20.24 19.57 15.86
C PRO A 556 19.52 18.34 16.46
N LEU A 557 19.77 17.18 15.85
CA LEU A 557 19.06 15.93 16.14
C LEU A 557 19.20 15.48 17.60
N ASP A 558 20.40 15.55 18.16
CA ASP A 558 20.70 15.20 19.55
C ASP A 558 19.89 16.05 20.55
N TRP A 559 19.84 17.37 20.33
CA TRP A 559 19.03 18.29 21.14
C TRP A 559 17.53 18.05 20.97
N ARG A 560 17.06 17.70 19.76
CA ARG A 560 15.66 17.29 19.55
C ARG A 560 15.34 15.99 20.28
N MET A 561 16.22 14.99 20.24
CA MET A 561 16.01 13.72 20.94
C MET A 561 15.96 13.91 22.46
N LYS A 562 16.85 14.72 23.04
CA LYS A 562 16.76 15.14 24.45
C LYS A 562 15.41 15.82 24.76
N GLN A 563 14.98 16.76 23.90
CA GLN A 563 13.74 17.50 24.09
C GLN A 563 12.50 16.59 24.00
N HIS A 564 12.49 15.63 23.07
CA HIS A 564 11.40 14.67 22.93
C HIS A 564 11.34 13.69 24.11
N ALA A 565 12.49 13.27 24.65
CA ALA A 565 12.56 12.47 25.87
C ALA A 565 11.94 13.22 27.07
N ALA A 566 12.24 14.51 27.23
CA ALA A 566 11.63 15.33 28.27
C ALA A 566 10.10 15.46 28.13
N VAL A 567 9.57 15.56 26.90
CA VAL A 567 8.09 15.57 26.66
C VAL A 567 7.42 14.27 27.10
N LEU A 568 8.10 13.13 26.93
CA LEU A 568 7.62 11.83 27.41
C LEU A 568 7.76 11.67 28.93
N GLU A 569 8.86 12.16 29.51
CA GLU A 569 9.11 12.14 30.95
C GLU A 569 8.08 12.98 31.74
N GLU A 570 7.55 14.05 31.14
CA GLU A 570 6.47 14.86 31.71
C GLU A 570 5.05 14.31 31.41
N GLY A 571 4.93 13.15 30.74
CA GLY A 571 3.65 12.50 30.46
C GLY A 571 2.75 13.26 29.48
N VAL A 572 3.27 14.26 28.76
CA VAL A 572 2.52 14.99 27.70
C VAL A 572 2.25 14.06 26.52
N LEU A 573 3.18 13.13 26.26
CA LEU A 573 2.94 11.94 25.46
C LEU A 573 3.14 10.71 26.36
N ASP A 574 2.34 9.69 26.11
CA ASP A 574 2.30 8.46 26.90
C ASP A 574 3.40 7.49 26.41
N PRO A 575 4.44 7.21 27.22
CA PRO A 575 5.57 6.38 26.79
C PRO A 575 5.18 4.93 26.53
N ASP A 576 4.18 4.37 27.24
CA ASP A 576 3.78 2.97 27.10
C ASP A 576 3.09 2.70 25.76
N ASN A 577 2.55 3.74 25.12
CA ASN A 577 1.96 3.70 23.78
C ASN A 577 2.76 4.51 22.73
N THR A 578 4.03 4.84 22.97
CA THR A 578 4.85 5.63 22.03
C THR A 578 6.18 4.97 21.69
N ILE A 579 6.42 4.69 20.41
CA ILE A 579 7.75 4.39 19.88
C ILE A 579 8.40 5.68 19.39
N VAL A 580 9.59 5.98 19.92
CA VAL A 580 10.48 7.02 19.38
C VAL A 580 11.49 6.39 18.44
N ALA A 581 11.52 6.83 17.18
CA ALA A 581 12.41 6.32 16.16
C ALA A 581 12.97 7.45 15.29
N ILE A 582 14.20 7.31 14.80
CA ILE A 582 14.86 8.29 13.93
C ILE A 582 14.73 7.86 12.48
N PHE A 583 14.08 8.68 11.65
CA PHE A 583 13.97 8.47 10.21
C PHE A 583 15.25 8.97 9.50
N PRO A 584 16.00 8.13 8.77
CA PRO A 584 17.34 8.47 8.28
C PRO A 584 17.36 9.41 7.07
N SER A 585 16.22 9.66 6.41
CA SER A 585 16.16 10.52 5.22
C SER A 585 16.71 11.93 5.48
N PRO A 586 17.47 12.50 4.54
CA PRO A 586 17.66 13.94 4.44
C PRO A 586 16.31 14.68 4.31
N MET A 587 16.24 15.89 4.86
CA MET A 587 15.12 16.81 4.72
C MET A 587 15.34 17.70 3.49
N MET A 588 14.45 17.63 2.51
CA MET A 588 14.54 18.41 1.26
C MET A 588 13.87 19.78 1.34
N TYR A 589 12.98 20.00 2.31
CA TYR A 589 12.12 21.19 2.43
C TYR A 589 11.23 21.43 1.18
N ALA A 590 10.80 20.36 0.52
CA ALA A 590 10.04 20.39 -0.74
C ALA A 590 8.50 20.29 -0.56
N GLY A 591 7.99 20.60 0.64
CA GLY A 591 6.56 20.84 0.88
C GLY A 591 5.63 19.70 0.42
N PRO A 592 4.60 19.98 -0.43
CA PRO A 592 3.67 18.97 -0.93
C PRO A 592 4.30 17.81 -1.71
N THR A 593 5.49 17.99 -2.30
CA THR A 593 6.24 16.92 -2.96
C THR A 593 6.83 15.97 -1.92
N GLU A 594 7.52 16.52 -0.92
CA GLU A 594 8.23 15.73 0.10
C GLU A 594 7.31 15.14 1.17
N VAL A 595 6.18 15.76 1.50
CA VAL A 595 5.27 15.19 2.50
C VAL A 595 4.69 13.84 2.06
N GLN A 596 4.55 13.60 0.74
CA GLN A 596 4.20 12.30 0.18
C GLN A 596 5.29 11.26 0.45
N TRP A 597 6.57 11.59 0.25
CA TRP A 597 7.70 10.76 0.66
C TRP A 597 7.70 10.46 2.16
N HIS A 598 7.51 11.48 3.01
CA HIS A 598 7.39 11.29 4.47
C HIS A 598 6.25 10.37 4.89
N CYS A 599 5.15 10.34 4.12
CA CYS A 599 4.00 9.47 4.33
C CYS A 599 4.26 8.04 3.83
N ARG A 600 4.70 7.87 2.56
CA ARG A 600 5.05 6.57 1.96
C ARG A 600 6.07 5.81 2.81
N ALA A 601 7.13 6.47 3.26
CA ALA A 601 8.15 5.86 4.11
C ALA A 601 7.57 5.29 5.42
N ARG A 602 6.53 5.93 5.98
CA ARG A 602 5.88 5.50 7.22
C ARG A 602 4.83 4.42 6.98
N MET A 603 4.14 4.46 5.85
CA MET A 603 3.30 3.36 5.37
C MET A 603 4.13 2.08 5.14
N ILE A 604 5.32 2.19 4.52
CA ILE A 604 6.28 1.07 4.38
C ILE A 604 6.68 0.51 5.75
N ALA A 605 6.91 1.36 6.75
CA ALA A 605 7.20 0.95 8.13
C ALA A 605 5.97 0.39 8.90
N GLY A 606 4.79 0.34 8.30
CA GLY A 606 3.58 -0.24 8.91
C GLY A 606 2.64 0.74 9.61
N ALA A 607 2.74 2.06 9.35
CA ALA A 607 1.78 3.04 9.86
C ALA A 607 0.45 2.97 9.08
N ASN A 608 -0.65 2.68 9.78
CA ASN A 608 -2.00 2.70 9.21
C ASN A 608 -2.59 4.11 9.12
N PHE A 609 -2.07 5.05 9.90
CA PHE A 609 -2.53 6.43 9.95
C PHE A 609 -1.36 7.41 9.87
N TYR A 610 -1.52 8.49 9.10
CA TYR A 610 -0.50 9.53 8.97
C TYR A 610 -1.05 10.91 9.33
N ILE A 611 -0.51 11.51 10.39
CA ILE A 611 -0.92 12.84 10.84
C ILE A 611 -0.28 13.90 9.93
N VAL A 612 -1.10 14.83 9.41
CA VAL A 612 -0.61 15.99 8.65
C VAL A 612 -1.23 17.30 9.14
N GLY A 613 -0.37 18.28 9.42
CA GLY A 613 -0.77 19.64 9.83
C GLY A 613 -0.66 20.68 8.70
N ARG A 614 -0.54 21.95 9.09
CA ARG A 614 -0.27 23.09 8.20
C ARG A 614 1.16 23.04 7.66
N ASP A 615 1.34 23.40 6.39
CA ASP A 615 2.64 23.60 5.72
C ASP A 615 3.67 22.48 5.98
N PRO A 616 3.28 21.20 5.81
CA PRO A 616 4.16 20.09 6.11
C PRO A 616 5.32 20.07 5.11
N ALA A 617 6.53 19.85 5.62
CA ALA A 617 7.78 19.96 4.87
C ALA A 617 8.06 21.33 4.23
N GLY A 618 7.31 22.38 4.57
CA GLY A 618 7.57 23.74 4.08
C GLY A 618 8.69 24.48 4.81
N MET A 619 9.12 25.58 4.20
CA MET A 619 9.95 26.64 4.77
C MET A 619 9.62 27.98 4.08
N PRO A 620 10.00 29.14 4.66
CA PRO A 620 9.93 30.40 3.95
C PRO A 620 10.86 30.42 2.73
N HIS A 621 10.41 31.00 1.62
CA HIS A 621 11.20 31.26 0.43
C HIS A 621 12.43 32.11 0.81
N PRO A 622 13.67 31.69 0.46
CA PRO A 622 14.90 32.34 0.91
C PRO A 622 14.95 33.84 0.62
N GLU A 623 14.58 34.26 -0.59
CA GLU A 623 14.57 35.67 -1.00
C GLU A 623 13.34 36.44 -0.46
N THR A 624 12.11 36.02 -0.81
CA THR A 624 10.89 36.80 -0.53
C THR A 624 10.36 36.71 0.91
N LYS A 625 10.89 35.77 1.71
CA LYS A 625 10.50 35.48 3.11
C LYS A 625 9.04 35.07 3.34
N LYS A 626 8.22 34.91 2.29
CA LYS A 626 6.88 34.31 2.36
C LYS A 626 6.99 32.78 2.45
N ASP A 627 5.96 32.10 2.96
CA ASP A 627 5.88 30.62 2.89
C ASP A 627 6.08 30.17 1.42
N LEU A 628 6.97 29.19 1.19
CA LEU A 628 7.31 28.71 -0.16
C LEU A 628 6.14 27.96 -0.82
N TYR A 629 5.26 27.39 -0.02
CA TYR A 629 4.09 26.62 -0.44
C TYR A 629 2.82 27.22 0.17
N ASP A 630 1.68 26.99 -0.49
CA ASP A 630 0.41 27.25 0.18
C ASP A 630 0.27 26.28 1.38
N PRO A 631 -0.03 26.79 2.58
CA PRO A 631 -0.03 25.98 3.81
C PRO A 631 -1.03 24.83 3.85
N THR A 632 -1.99 24.79 2.93
CA THR A 632 -3.02 23.75 2.80
C THR A 632 -2.69 22.72 1.72
N HIS A 633 -1.71 22.97 0.84
CA HIS A 633 -1.42 22.07 -0.28
C HIS A 633 -0.90 20.70 0.19
N GLY A 634 -0.06 20.64 1.23
CA GLY A 634 0.51 19.37 1.67
C GLY A 634 -0.54 18.35 2.14
N SER A 635 -1.56 18.77 2.89
CA SER A 635 -2.64 17.88 3.31
C SER A 635 -3.60 17.54 2.16
N LYS A 636 -3.99 18.52 1.33
CA LYS A 636 -4.82 18.30 0.13
C LYS A 636 -4.19 17.30 -0.84
N VAL A 637 -2.90 17.48 -1.14
CA VAL A 637 -2.15 16.60 -2.06
C VAL A 637 -2.06 15.19 -1.49
N LEU A 638 -1.74 15.00 -0.21
CA LEU A 638 -1.75 13.68 0.41
C LEU A 638 -3.10 12.96 0.30
N THR A 639 -4.21 13.66 0.56
CA THR A 639 -5.56 13.04 0.50
C THR A 639 -6.00 12.59 -0.90
N MET A 640 -5.28 12.98 -1.95
CA MET A 640 -5.54 12.57 -3.34
C MET A 640 -4.34 11.89 -4.01
N ALA A 641 -3.26 11.64 -3.27
CA ALA A 641 -2.03 11.08 -3.80
C ALA A 641 -2.21 9.58 -4.11
N PRO A 642 -1.97 9.14 -5.35
CA PRO A 642 -2.04 7.72 -5.69
C PRO A 642 -0.89 6.94 -5.02
N GLY A 643 -1.08 5.63 -4.84
CA GLY A 643 -0.07 4.74 -4.28
C GLY A 643 0.10 4.80 -2.75
N LEU A 644 -0.76 5.53 -2.04
CA LEU A 644 -0.86 5.57 -0.57
C LEU A 644 -2.08 4.77 -0.06
N THR A 645 -2.18 3.50 -0.48
CA THR A 645 -3.41 2.70 -0.34
C THR A 645 -3.67 2.11 1.05
N SER A 646 -2.62 1.92 1.87
CA SER A 646 -2.70 1.28 3.19
C SER A 646 -2.51 2.26 4.37
N VAL A 647 -2.58 3.57 4.11
CA VAL A 647 -2.49 4.63 5.13
C VAL A 647 -3.64 5.62 5.01
N GLU A 648 -4.40 5.81 6.09
CA GLU A 648 -5.38 6.89 6.17
C GLU A 648 -4.70 8.20 6.60
N ILE A 649 -4.90 9.25 5.80
CA ILE A 649 -4.41 10.59 6.10
C ILE A 649 -5.33 11.25 7.14
N ILE A 650 -4.77 11.67 8.27
CA ILE A 650 -5.49 12.43 9.29
C ILE A 650 -5.07 13.91 9.21
N PRO A 651 -5.81 14.74 8.45
CA PRO A 651 -5.53 16.16 8.34
C PRO A 651 -6.02 16.94 9.56
N PHE A 652 -5.21 17.89 10.00
CA PHE A 652 -5.55 18.81 11.07
C PHE A 652 -5.52 20.27 10.62
N ARG A 653 -6.42 21.06 11.22
CA ARG A 653 -6.35 22.52 11.18
C ARG A 653 -5.20 23.01 12.08
N VAL A 654 -4.82 24.28 11.92
CA VAL A 654 -3.75 24.88 12.71
C VAL A 654 -4.07 24.79 14.21
N ALA A 655 -3.11 24.36 15.02
CA ALA A 655 -3.17 24.48 16.47
C ALA A 655 -2.41 25.75 16.90
N ALA A 656 -2.98 26.51 17.84
CA ALA A 656 -2.43 27.75 18.36
C ALA A 656 -2.71 27.87 19.87
N TYR A 657 -2.02 28.77 20.56
CA TYR A 657 -2.22 28.96 21.99
C TYR A 657 -3.51 29.75 22.23
N ASN A 658 -4.51 29.15 22.88
CA ASN A 658 -5.74 29.87 23.28
C ASN A 658 -5.53 30.47 24.67
N LYS A 659 -5.50 31.81 24.73
CA LYS A 659 -5.23 32.61 25.93
C LYS A 659 -6.35 32.53 26.98
N VAL A 660 -7.57 32.15 26.58
CA VAL A 660 -8.71 31.96 27.50
C VAL A 660 -8.65 30.60 28.18
N LYS A 661 -8.21 29.58 27.45
CA LYS A 661 -8.04 28.20 27.96
C LYS A 661 -6.69 27.96 28.64
N SER A 662 -5.72 28.87 28.47
CA SER A 662 -4.32 28.71 28.84
C SER A 662 -3.71 27.38 28.36
N ALA A 663 -4.01 27.03 27.10
CA ALA A 663 -3.64 25.75 26.51
C ALA A 663 -3.58 25.86 24.97
N MET A 664 -2.92 24.90 24.33
CA MET A 664 -2.97 24.74 22.88
C MET A 664 -4.33 24.18 22.46
N ASP A 665 -4.95 24.79 21.44
CA ASP A 665 -6.27 24.44 20.93
C ASP A 665 -6.32 24.59 19.40
N PHE A 666 -7.33 24.00 18.75
CA PHE A 666 -7.52 24.18 17.31
C PHE A 666 -8.01 25.59 17.00
N TYR A 667 -7.31 26.27 16.09
CA TYR A 667 -7.60 27.64 15.72
C TYR A 667 -9.00 27.82 15.14
N ASP A 668 -9.69 28.83 15.66
CA ASP A 668 -11.04 29.23 15.26
C ASP A 668 -11.01 30.67 14.71
N PRO A 669 -11.28 30.87 13.39
CA PRO A 669 -11.31 32.19 12.78
C PRO A 669 -12.31 33.17 13.41
N GLU A 670 -13.45 32.68 13.92
CA GLU A 670 -14.49 33.53 14.52
C GLU A 670 -14.05 34.07 15.89
N ARG A 671 -13.10 33.39 16.54
CA ARG A 671 -12.55 33.73 17.85
C ARG A 671 -11.06 34.08 17.79
N HIS A 672 -10.60 34.65 16.66
CA HIS A 672 -9.19 34.96 16.41
C HIS A 672 -8.49 35.71 17.56
N SER A 673 -9.18 36.63 18.23
CA SER A 673 -8.65 37.40 19.37
C SER A 673 -8.29 36.55 20.60
N GLU A 674 -8.85 35.35 20.76
CA GLU A 674 -8.50 34.40 21.82
C GLU A 674 -7.14 33.73 21.58
N PHE A 675 -6.67 33.67 20.34
CA PHE A 675 -5.48 32.89 19.97
C PHE A 675 -4.20 33.72 19.90
N GLU A 676 -3.07 33.06 20.14
CA GLU A 676 -1.72 33.57 19.90
C GLU A 676 -0.91 32.56 19.09
N PHE A 677 -0.22 33.06 18.06
CA PHE A 677 0.65 32.28 17.19
C PHE A 677 2.12 32.53 17.57
N ILE A 678 2.70 31.59 18.31
CA ILE A 678 4.13 31.62 18.65
C ILE A 678 4.90 30.90 17.55
N SER A 679 5.49 31.68 16.64
CA SER A 679 6.30 31.13 15.55
C SER A 679 7.59 30.49 16.07
N GLY A 680 8.18 29.58 15.29
CA GLY A 680 9.49 29.00 15.63
C GLY A 680 10.57 30.07 15.87
N THR A 681 10.55 31.18 15.13
CA THR A 681 11.47 32.31 15.39
C THR A 681 11.16 33.04 16.70
N LYS A 682 9.89 33.27 17.06
CA LYS A 682 9.53 33.84 18.37
C LYS A 682 9.98 32.92 19.50
N MET A 683 9.67 31.62 19.40
CA MET A 683 10.11 30.59 20.35
C MET A 683 11.63 30.58 20.53
N ARG A 684 12.41 30.61 19.44
CA ARG A 684 13.88 30.66 19.50
C ARG A 684 14.41 31.93 20.16
N ASN A 685 13.80 33.08 19.92
CA ASN A 685 14.19 34.33 20.57
C ASN A 685 13.88 34.31 22.07
N MET A 686 12.73 33.78 22.48
CA MET A 686 12.37 33.63 23.89
C MET A 686 13.37 32.71 24.61
N ALA A 687 13.68 31.54 24.05
CA ALA A 687 14.67 30.63 24.63
C ALA A 687 16.08 31.24 24.71
N ARG A 688 16.50 32.01 23.69
CA ARG A 688 17.77 32.78 23.72
C ARG A 688 17.77 33.86 24.80
N ASN A 689 16.63 34.45 25.12
CA ASN A 689 16.52 35.47 26.15
C ASN A 689 16.23 34.90 27.55
N GLU A 690 16.15 33.57 27.69
CA GLU A 690 15.74 32.88 28.92
C GLU A 690 14.30 33.28 29.37
N GLU A 691 13.48 33.75 28.42
CA GLU A 691 12.06 34.05 28.60
C GLU A 691 11.23 32.77 28.45
N ASN A 692 10.28 32.53 29.36
CA ASN A 692 9.36 31.40 29.24
C ASN A 692 8.20 31.69 28.27
N PRO A 693 7.77 30.72 27.44
CA PRO A 693 6.52 30.81 26.71
C PRO A 693 5.33 30.77 27.68
N PRO A 694 4.12 31.13 27.25
CA PRO A 694 2.92 30.98 28.07
C PRO A 694 2.75 29.54 28.57
N ASP A 695 2.32 29.40 29.83
CA ASP A 695 2.07 28.10 30.47
C ASP A 695 1.16 27.23 29.59
N GLY A 696 1.52 25.96 29.41
CA GLY A 696 0.78 25.05 28.53
C GLY A 696 1.10 25.16 27.04
N PHE A 697 2.02 26.04 26.60
CA PHE A 697 2.56 26.02 25.23
C PHE A 697 3.51 24.83 25.00
N MET A 698 4.38 24.52 25.96
CA MET A 698 5.33 23.40 25.92
C MET A 698 5.54 22.86 27.34
N ALA A 699 5.92 21.58 27.46
CA ALA A 699 6.26 20.95 28.72
C ALA A 699 7.51 21.64 29.36
N PRO A 700 7.51 22.01 30.66
CA PRO A 700 8.59 22.75 31.30
C PRO A 700 10.01 22.17 31.16
N LYS A 701 10.22 20.87 31.41
CA LYS A 701 11.54 20.23 31.20
C LYS A 701 11.95 20.28 29.73
N ALA A 702 10.99 20.05 28.82
CA ALA A 702 11.24 20.14 27.40
C ALA A 702 11.57 21.57 26.94
N TRP A 703 11.06 22.59 27.62
CA TRP A 703 11.49 23.98 27.44
C TRP A 703 12.91 24.21 27.96
N SER A 704 13.26 23.70 29.15
CA SER A 704 14.61 23.83 29.72
C SER A 704 15.69 23.26 28.79
N VAL A 705 15.44 22.14 28.11
CA VAL A 705 16.38 21.57 27.10
C VAL A 705 16.61 22.54 25.93
N LEU A 706 15.60 23.30 25.51
CA LEU A 706 15.77 24.32 24.47
C LEU A 706 16.54 25.54 24.98
N VAL A 707 16.28 25.98 26.21
CA VAL A 707 17.06 27.07 26.83
C VAL A 707 18.54 26.68 26.95
N GLU A 708 18.84 25.48 27.45
CA GLU A 708 20.21 24.93 27.50
C GLU A 708 20.89 24.94 26.12
N TYR A 709 20.19 24.44 25.09
CA TYR A 709 20.68 24.50 23.71
C TYR A 709 20.99 25.94 23.26
N TYR A 710 20.05 26.87 23.41
CA TYR A 710 20.21 28.23 22.91
C TYR A 710 21.22 29.07 23.70
N SER A 711 21.40 28.82 25.00
CA SER A 711 22.47 29.44 25.79
C SER A 711 23.84 28.88 25.41
N SER A 712 23.97 27.57 25.12
CA SER A 712 25.23 26.97 24.62
C SER A 712 25.71 27.51 23.26
N GLN A 713 24.88 28.28 22.55
CA GLN A 713 25.19 28.98 21.30
C GLN A 713 25.60 30.44 21.52
N LYS A 714 25.45 31.00 22.74
CA LYS A 714 25.98 32.33 23.12
C LYS A 714 27.45 32.27 23.52
N ASP A 715 27.87 31.14 24.08
CA ASP A 715 29.22 30.91 24.62
C ASP A 715 30.23 30.41 23.55
N LYS A 716 29.86 30.53 22.28
CA LYS A 716 30.65 30.14 21.08
C LYS A 716 30.75 31.31 20.11
#